data_AF-F5XHT8-F1
#
_entry.id   AF-F5XHT8-F1
#
_cell.length_a   1.000
_cell.length_b   1.000
_cell.length_c   1.000
_cell.angle_alpha   90.00
_cell.angle_beta   90.00
_cell.angle_gamma   90.00
#
_symmetry.space_group_name_H-M   'P 1'
#
loop_
_entity.id
_entity.type
_entity.pdbx_description
1 polymer ?
#
loop_
_entity_poly.entity_id
_entity_poly.type
_entity_poly.pdbx_seq_one_letter_code
_entity_poly.pdbx_strand_id
1 'polypeptide(L)'
;MGILDGGHHDPGARQPGDSASRAPTRRPVDSPQHTRHRPRGVDAASLTLSEIVDLQRLAGNAAVGGLVASSRPAQPAGVLPNGPAPQPTIQRASAAKGEGAQTWVRPGDTGADVTKLQQRLNAIGSPGTPVAESGVYDATLRSVVNQFQRDHGLDPDGIVGPLTYEAMDREDSSGTDEAVAVGDDLTGTAGTPTKADIDAIEAELNPTSSGGGGPARDWDGRSDAAKRTELDTEVTAAMQAHLNGVTPRMKEMETAKGAGNILSTTDQEGAGRRAKADVDAVFGGLASAAVLTAPQESARSSFAFTGGVNLLDASDTSVRTPDPADLTGWIFETDADSRQAQTDHGFNERRTTQGEPAFAAGIKARFIAQGDNRADLERYDQFGFFFAVEGPRVLSQTAIVDQPGFSATPSSPGAMSDAERQMRWQTWEVLVHEYIHTLEHPNFGAASKGNRIMKEGFCELFTKDILLHGGQIAAAQTDADPARRIEVEGKDEPGFAGKFVPDYDSGEYADYVAHAEAIEGQVGSDAVRAAFFLGHVEHIGLKPNGDMIDPSAPDAKKFLAPEKVKIPTTVRSVGAVSILTGAPETDIVTANPGLPATGTLPASAHTTGLIVPGTTQHRTLEVSDRAGNTVVETKADIAVQHGVSEHSIQRANPDLNHGEPRPGEWVLIPVH
;
A
#
# COMPACT_ATOMS: atom_id res chain seq x y z
N MET A 1 0.24 -46.23 41.01
CA MET A 1 -0.76 -46.18 39.91
C MET A 1 -0.11 -45.33 38.81
N GLY A 2 0.66 -45.84 37.85
CA GLY A 2 0.56 -47.04 37.00
C GLY A 2 -0.03 -46.61 35.65
N ILE A 3 0.57 -46.80 34.45
CA ILE A 3 1.73 -47.57 33.95
C ILE A 3 2.16 -46.98 32.58
N LEU A 4 3.48 -46.78 32.38
CA LEU A 4 4.42 -47.01 31.21
C LEU A 4 3.90 -46.91 29.75
N ASP A 5 4.50 -46.17 28.81
CA ASP A 5 5.85 -46.15 28.18
C ASP A 5 6.12 -47.26 27.12
N GLY A 6 6.67 -46.87 25.95
CA GLY A 6 7.50 -47.71 25.08
C GLY A 6 7.02 -48.11 23.66
N GLY A 7 7.66 -47.53 22.62
CA GLY A 7 8.57 -48.30 21.75
C GLY A 7 8.12 -48.87 20.39
N HIS A 8 8.79 -48.37 19.33
CA HIS A 8 9.02 -48.88 17.97
C HIS A 8 9.09 -50.41 17.73
N HIS A 9 8.66 -50.89 16.55
CA HIS A 9 9.51 -51.29 15.41
C HIS A 9 8.75 -52.03 14.28
N ASP A 10 8.97 -51.61 13.03
CA ASP A 10 8.73 -52.34 11.76
C ASP A 10 9.79 -53.47 11.58
N PRO A 11 9.53 -54.58 10.86
CA PRO A 11 9.92 -54.64 9.43
C PRO A 11 9.07 -55.56 8.50
N GLY A 12 9.00 -55.20 7.21
CA GLY A 12 9.63 -56.03 6.17
C GLY A 12 8.76 -56.86 5.21
N ALA A 13 8.57 -56.29 4.02
CA ALA A 13 8.17 -56.81 2.69
C ALA A 13 8.49 -58.27 2.27
N ARG A 14 7.68 -58.80 1.32
CA ARG A 14 8.12 -59.32 0.00
C ARG A 14 6.95 -59.69 -0.96
N GLN A 15 7.03 -59.17 -2.19
CA GLN A 15 6.37 -59.60 -3.44
C GLN A 15 7.15 -60.80 -4.06
N PRO A 16 6.67 -61.56 -5.10
CA PRO A 16 6.49 -61.04 -6.49
C PRO A 16 5.49 -61.80 -7.41
N GLY A 17 5.28 -61.29 -8.63
CA GLY A 17 4.85 -62.12 -9.76
C GLY A 17 4.11 -61.37 -10.88
N ASP A 18 4.85 -60.98 -11.91
CA ASP A 18 4.35 -60.33 -13.13
C ASP A 18 4.73 -61.21 -14.35
N SER A 19 3.85 -61.42 -15.33
CA SER A 19 4.18 -61.99 -16.67
C SER A 19 3.03 -61.91 -17.69
N ALA A 20 3.14 -60.91 -18.59
CA ALA A 20 3.20 -61.03 -20.06
C ALA A 20 1.98 -61.48 -20.93
N SER A 21 1.62 -60.59 -21.87
CA SER A 21 1.71 -60.77 -23.36
C SER A 21 0.44 -60.77 -24.24
N ARG A 22 0.48 -59.90 -25.27
CA ARG A 22 0.01 -60.02 -26.68
C ARG A 22 -1.48 -59.91 -27.08
N ALA A 23 -1.76 -58.87 -27.88
CA ALA A 23 -2.76 -58.81 -28.98
C ALA A 23 -2.26 -59.64 -30.21
N PRO A 24 -3.00 -59.92 -31.34
CA PRO A 24 -4.09 -59.12 -31.98
C PRO A 24 -5.22 -59.90 -32.75
N THR A 25 -6.25 -59.22 -33.29
CA THR A 25 -6.75 -59.24 -34.72
C THR A 25 -8.25 -58.85 -34.95
N ARG A 26 -8.46 -57.91 -35.91
CA ARG A 26 -9.49 -57.72 -37.00
C ARG A 26 -10.90 -58.39 -36.89
N ARG A 27 -12.07 -57.87 -37.32
CA ARG A 27 -12.54 -56.93 -38.40
C ARG A 27 -14.09 -56.63 -38.20
N PRO A 28 -14.91 -56.02 -39.10
CA PRO A 28 -15.74 -54.83 -38.79
C PRO A 28 -17.28 -54.90 -39.06
N VAL A 29 -17.99 -53.82 -38.68
CA VAL A 29 -19.29 -53.24 -39.18
C VAL A 29 -20.54 -54.12 -39.29
N ASP A 30 -21.58 -53.73 -38.54
CA ASP A 30 -22.97 -53.62 -39.03
C ASP A 30 -23.78 -52.61 -38.15
N SER A 31 -24.40 -51.61 -38.80
CA SER A 31 -25.61 -50.91 -38.32
C SER A 31 -26.83 -51.75 -38.73
N PRO A 32 -28.09 -51.56 -38.25
CA PRO A 32 -28.70 -50.42 -37.56
C PRO A 32 -29.71 -50.78 -36.44
N GLN A 33 -30.23 -49.79 -35.71
CA GLN A 33 -31.69 -49.53 -35.56
C GLN A 33 -31.97 -48.43 -34.51
N HIS A 34 -32.62 -47.37 -34.98
CA HIS A 34 -33.14 -46.27 -34.20
C HIS A 34 -34.18 -46.75 -33.17
N THR A 35 -33.89 -46.58 -31.89
CA THR A 35 -34.92 -46.31 -30.89
C THR A 35 -34.86 -44.83 -30.53
N ARG A 36 -35.91 -44.08 -30.91
CA ARG A 36 -36.10 -42.69 -30.49
C ARG A 36 -36.35 -42.67 -28.99
N HIS A 37 -35.31 -42.43 -28.18
CA HIS A 37 -35.51 -41.84 -26.86
C HIS A 37 -35.87 -40.36 -27.06
N ARG A 38 -37.16 -40.07 -26.92
CA ARG A 38 -37.67 -38.71 -26.74
C ARG A 38 -37.03 -38.19 -25.44
N PRO A 39 -36.24 -37.10 -25.43
CA PRO A 39 -35.73 -36.56 -24.17
C PRO A 39 -36.93 -36.14 -23.33
N ARG A 40 -36.93 -36.51 -22.04
CA ARG A 40 -37.91 -36.01 -21.06
C ARG A 40 -37.86 -34.48 -21.10
N GLY A 41 -39.00 -33.84 -21.35
CA GLY A 41 -39.13 -32.39 -21.22
C GLY A 41 -38.80 -31.99 -19.78
N VAL A 42 -37.94 -30.99 -19.64
CA VAL A 42 -37.58 -30.39 -18.34
C VAL A 42 -38.76 -29.54 -17.90
N ASP A 43 -39.23 -29.73 -16.67
CA ASP A 43 -40.34 -28.96 -16.11
C ASP A 43 -39.84 -27.57 -15.68
N ALA A 44 -40.40 -26.49 -16.22
CA ALA A 44 -39.88 -25.14 -16.01
C ALA A 44 -39.99 -24.64 -14.56
N ALA A 45 -40.78 -25.32 -13.72
CA ALA A 45 -40.92 -25.05 -12.30
C ALA A 45 -39.75 -25.60 -11.43
N SER A 46 -38.83 -26.40 -12.00
CA SER A 46 -37.73 -27.02 -11.25
C SER A 46 -36.35 -26.41 -11.51
N LEU A 47 -36.27 -25.32 -12.28
CA LEU A 47 -34.99 -24.66 -12.59
C LEU A 47 -34.63 -23.64 -11.51
N THR A 48 -33.37 -23.67 -11.06
CA THR A 48 -32.83 -22.70 -10.11
C THR A 48 -32.46 -21.37 -10.80
N LEU A 49 -32.36 -20.29 -10.03
CA LEU A 49 -32.06 -18.94 -10.54
C LEU A 49 -30.75 -18.90 -11.35
N SER A 50 -29.75 -19.69 -10.95
CA SER A 50 -28.45 -19.80 -11.63
C SER A 50 -28.54 -20.54 -12.96
N GLU A 51 -29.37 -21.59 -13.07
CA GLU A 51 -29.59 -22.32 -14.33
C GLU A 51 -30.36 -21.49 -15.36
N ILE A 52 -31.25 -20.60 -14.89
CA ILE A 52 -31.97 -19.63 -15.73
C ILE A 52 -31.00 -18.58 -16.28
N VAL A 53 -30.05 -18.11 -15.46
CA VAL A 53 -28.99 -17.17 -15.85
C VAL A 53 -28.05 -17.79 -16.90
N ASP A 54 -27.70 -19.07 -16.77
CA ASP A 54 -26.85 -19.74 -17.77
C ASP A 54 -27.59 -20.00 -19.10
N LEU A 55 -28.89 -20.31 -19.07
CA LEU A 55 -29.73 -20.37 -20.27
C LEU A 55 -29.85 -19.01 -20.97
N GLN A 56 -29.90 -17.93 -20.20
CA GLN A 56 -29.97 -16.55 -20.70
C GLN A 56 -28.65 -16.10 -21.34
N ARG A 57 -27.52 -16.55 -20.79
CA ARG A 57 -26.17 -16.38 -21.36
C ARG A 57 -25.97 -17.14 -22.67
N LEU A 58 -26.59 -18.31 -22.83
CA LEU A 58 -26.42 -19.18 -24.00
C LEU A 58 -27.34 -18.85 -25.18
N ALA A 59 -28.58 -18.41 -24.93
CA ALA A 59 -29.63 -18.32 -25.95
C ALA A 59 -30.35 -16.95 -26.06
N GLY A 60 -30.03 -15.98 -25.20
CA GLY A 60 -30.64 -14.65 -25.17
C GLY A 60 -32.03 -14.60 -24.52
N ASN A 61 -32.48 -13.39 -24.15
CA ASN A 61 -33.67 -13.15 -23.31
C ASN A 61 -34.99 -13.68 -23.94
N ALA A 62 -35.06 -13.82 -25.27
CA ALA A 62 -36.23 -14.34 -25.99
C ALA A 62 -36.47 -15.84 -25.79
N ALA A 63 -35.43 -16.65 -25.60
CA ALA A 63 -35.54 -18.09 -25.37
C ALA A 63 -36.07 -18.41 -23.96
N VAL A 64 -35.76 -17.54 -22.98
CA VAL A 64 -36.22 -17.65 -21.59
C VAL A 64 -37.67 -17.14 -21.45
N GLY A 65 -38.05 -16.11 -22.21
CA GLY A 65 -39.41 -15.56 -22.21
C GLY A 65 -40.50 -16.58 -22.62
N GLY A 66 -40.18 -17.49 -23.55
CA GLY A 66 -41.10 -18.55 -23.97
C GLY A 66 -41.33 -19.67 -22.93
N LEU A 67 -40.33 -19.95 -22.08
CA LEU A 67 -40.38 -20.99 -21.04
C LEU A 67 -41.12 -20.53 -19.77
N VAL A 68 -41.01 -19.23 -19.46
CA VAL A 68 -41.67 -18.61 -18.29
C VAL A 68 -43.16 -18.37 -18.56
N ALA A 69 -43.56 -18.09 -19.80
CA ALA A 69 -44.96 -17.89 -20.20
C ALA A 69 -45.83 -19.16 -20.07
N SER A 70 -45.23 -20.35 -20.15
CA SER A 70 -45.92 -21.64 -19.99
C SER A 70 -46.15 -22.06 -18.52
N SER A 71 -45.70 -21.26 -17.55
CA SER A 71 -45.50 -21.68 -16.15
C SER A 71 -46.27 -20.85 -15.12
N ARG A 72 -47.52 -20.44 -15.40
CA ARG A 72 -48.40 -19.91 -14.34
C ARG A 72 -49.90 -20.20 -14.54
N PRO A 73 -50.62 -20.62 -13.49
CA PRO A 73 -52.07 -20.82 -13.53
C PRO A 73 -52.82 -19.47 -13.39
N ALA A 74 -54.04 -19.42 -13.93
CA ALA A 74 -54.93 -18.26 -13.91
C ALA A 74 -55.33 -17.81 -12.49
N GLN A 75 -55.39 -16.50 -12.24
CA GLN A 75 -55.91 -15.89 -11.00
C GLN A 75 -57.43 -15.64 -11.02
N PRO A 76 -58.12 -15.70 -9.86
CA PRO A 76 -59.39 -15.02 -9.63
C PRO A 76 -59.23 -13.75 -8.75
N ALA A 77 -60.23 -12.86 -8.82
CA ALA A 77 -60.23 -11.47 -8.36
C ALA A 77 -60.74 -11.20 -6.92
N GLY A 78 -60.28 -10.10 -6.28
CA GLY A 78 -61.13 -9.24 -5.42
C GLY A 78 -60.61 -8.72 -4.05
N VAL A 79 -60.67 -7.37 -3.89
CA VAL A 79 -61.10 -6.54 -2.70
C VAL A 79 -60.07 -5.99 -1.67
N LEU A 80 -60.14 -4.66 -1.40
CA LEU A 80 -59.50 -3.79 -0.37
C LEU A 80 -60.56 -3.30 0.69
N PRO A 81 -60.35 -2.39 1.71
CA PRO A 81 -59.17 -1.74 2.36
C PRO A 81 -59.25 -1.54 3.93
N ASN A 82 -58.21 -0.96 4.57
CA ASN A 82 -58.22 0.22 5.53
C ASN A 82 -57.18 0.18 6.71
N GLY A 83 -56.46 1.30 6.95
CA GLY A 83 -55.56 1.60 8.11
C GLY A 83 -56.25 2.34 9.29
N PRO A 84 -55.59 3.09 10.24
CA PRO A 84 -54.18 3.55 10.38
C PRO A 84 -53.52 3.35 11.80
N ALA A 85 -52.24 3.76 11.98
CA ALA A 85 -51.44 3.77 13.24
C ALA A 85 -51.46 5.16 13.96
N PRO A 86 -50.93 5.41 15.22
CA PRO A 86 -49.47 5.40 15.50
C PRO A 86 -48.91 5.29 16.99
N GLN A 87 -47.58 5.05 17.10
CA GLN A 87 -46.55 5.38 18.16
C GLN A 87 -46.48 4.65 19.55
N PRO A 88 -45.38 4.74 20.37
CA PRO A 88 -43.90 4.74 20.13
C PRO A 88 -43.09 3.86 21.15
N THR A 89 -41.86 3.37 20.85
CA THR A 89 -40.70 3.29 21.81
C THR A 89 -39.37 2.88 21.14
N ILE A 90 -38.26 3.41 21.67
CA ILE A 90 -36.85 3.30 21.26
C ILE A 90 -36.17 2.04 21.82
N GLN A 91 -35.46 1.24 20.98
CA GLN A 91 -34.18 0.58 21.30
C GLN A 91 -33.57 -0.14 20.07
N ARG A 92 -32.27 0.13 19.81
CA ARG A 92 -31.27 -0.62 19.01
C ARG A 92 -31.71 -1.28 17.68
N ALA A 93 -31.17 -0.76 16.57
CA ALA A 93 -31.07 -1.39 15.26
C ALA A 93 -29.70 -0.97 14.69
N SER A 94 -28.78 -1.79 14.15
CA SER A 94 -28.90 -2.90 13.20
C SER A 94 -29.70 -2.50 11.96
N ALA A 95 -29.00 -1.98 10.95
CA ALA A 95 -29.48 -1.81 9.57
C ALA A 95 -28.24 -1.78 8.66
N ALA A 96 -27.98 -2.65 7.69
CA ALA A 96 -28.77 -3.72 7.07
C ALA A 96 -30.17 -3.29 6.61
N LYS A 97 -30.25 -2.20 5.83
CA LYS A 97 -31.08 -2.01 4.61
C LYS A 97 -31.24 -0.51 4.30
N GLY A 98 -30.96 -0.14 3.06
CA GLY A 98 -31.81 0.83 2.35
C GLY A 98 -31.13 1.92 1.53
N GLU A 99 -30.53 1.57 0.40
CA GLU A 99 -30.54 2.26 -0.92
C GLU A 99 -29.48 1.59 -1.81
N GLY A 100 -29.73 0.93 -2.96
CA GLY A 100 -30.95 0.34 -3.51
C GLY A 100 -30.58 -1.01 -4.16
N ALA A 101 -31.26 -2.09 -3.76
CA ALA A 101 -31.25 -3.33 -4.54
C ALA A 101 -32.10 -3.07 -5.80
N GLN A 102 -31.45 -2.70 -6.91
CA GLN A 102 -32.14 -2.42 -8.17
C GLN A 102 -32.85 -3.70 -8.65
N THR A 103 -34.18 -3.69 -8.54
CA THR A 103 -35.07 -4.78 -8.92
C THR A 103 -35.39 -4.63 -10.41
N TRP A 104 -35.30 -5.72 -11.17
CA TRP A 104 -35.62 -5.71 -12.59
C TRP A 104 -37.09 -5.38 -12.79
N VAL A 105 -37.38 -4.47 -13.71
CA VAL A 105 -38.76 -4.04 -13.99
C VAL A 105 -39.09 -4.34 -15.46
N ARG A 106 -40.18 -5.08 -15.68
CA ARG A 106 -40.54 -5.70 -16.96
C ARG A 106 -41.99 -5.46 -17.34
N PRO A 107 -42.36 -5.64 -18.63
CA PRO A 107 -43.74 -5.56 -19.07
C PRO A 107 -44.67 -6.50 -18.30
N GLY A 108 -45.75 -5.94 -17.76
CA GLY A 108 -46.72 -6.64 -16.91
C GLY A 108 -46.41 -6.58 -15.41
N ASP A 109 -45.24 -6.09 -14.99
CA ASP A 109 -44.94 -5.90 -13.57
C ASP A 109 -45.82 -4.81 -12.97
N THR A 110 -46.08 -4.91 -11.66
CA THR A 110 -46.83 -3.91 -10.91
C THR A 110 -46.17 -3.65 -9.55
N GLY A 111 -46.32 -2.44 -9.01
CA GLY A 111 -45.87 -2.08 -7.66
C GLY A 111 -44.97 -0.86 -7.59
N ALA A 112 -44.32 -0.68 -6.43
CA ALA A 112 -43.54 0.52 -6.11
C ALA A 112 -42.35 0.73 -7.05
N ASP A 113 -41.70 -0.34 -7.52
CA ASP A 113 -40.53 -0.24 -8.40
C ASP A 113 -40.93 0.23 -9.81
N VAL A 114 -42.10 -0.19 -10.31
CA VAL A 114 -42.68 0.32 -11.55
C VAL A 114 -43.08 1.79 -11.42
N THR A 115 -43.61 2.18 -10.25
CA THR A 115 -43.98 3.56 -9.97
C THR A 115 -42.74 4.46 -10.00
N LYS A 116 -41.63 4.02 -9.37
CA LYS A 116 -40.34 4.73 -9.39
C LYS A 116 -39.77 4.85 -10.81
N LEU A 117 -39.85 3.78 -11.60
CA LEU A 117 -39.45 3.82 -13.01
C LEU A 117 -40.28 4.85 -13.80
N GLN A 118 -41.60 4.84 -13.65
CA GLN A 118 -42.49 5.79 -14.32
C GLN A 118 -42.16 7.24 -13.92
N GLN A 119 -41.91 7.49 -12.64
CA GLN A 119 -41.48 8.79 -12.11
C GLN A 119 -40.15 9.25 -12.71
N ARG A 120 -39.14 8.37 -12.76
CA ARG A 120 -37.83 8.68 -13.34
C ARG A 120 -37.92 9.02 -14.83
N LEU A 121 -38.61 8.19 -15.62
CA LEU A 121 -38.82 8.47 -17.03
C LEU A 121 -39.56 9.80 -17.26
N ASN A 122 -40.57 10.10 -16.44
CA ASN A 122 -41.29 11.37 -16.49
C ASN A 122 -40.41 12.57 -16.15
N ALA A 123 -39.53 12.43 -15.16
CA ALA A 123 -38.58 13.46 -14.75
C ALA A 123 -37.55 13.75 -15.85
N ILE A 124 -37.02 12.70 -16.48
CA ILE A 124 -36.07 12.78 -17.60
C ILE A 124 -36.71 13.39 -18.85
N GLY A 125 -38.02 13.22 -19.05
CA GLY A 125 -38.71 13.74 -20.22
C GLY A 125 -38.46 12.94 -21.49
N SER A 126 -38.22 11.63 -21.38
CA SER A 126 -37.97 10.74 -22.54
C SER A 126 -39.12 10.78 -23.56
N PRO A 127 -38.86 10.55 -24.86
CA PRO A 127 -39.91 10.53 -25.89
C PRO A 127 -41.06 9.59 -25.55
N GLY A 128 -42.28 10.15 -25.45
CA GLY A 128 -43.48 9.41 -25.05
C GLY A 128 -43.88 9.54 -23.57
N THR A 129 -43.19 10.39 -22.82
CA THR A 129 -43.56 10.84 -21.46
C THR A 129 -44.41 12.12 -21.52
N PRO A 130 -45.23 12.45 -20.49
CA PRO A 130 -45.39 11.70 -19.24
C PRO A 130 -46.23 10.42 -19.40
N VAL A 131 -45.77 9.34 -18.77
CA VAL A 131 -46.51 8.11 -18.54
C VAL A 131 -47.29 8.20 -17.22
N ALA A 132 -48.43 7.52 -17.11
CA ALA A 132 -49.19 7.48 -15.87
C ALA A 132 -48.42 6.70 -14.79
N GLU A 133 -48.26 7.28 -13.59
CA GLU A 133 -47.65 6.64 -12.41
C GLU A 133 -48.62 5.65 -11.74
N SER A 134 -49.17 4.74 -12.55
CA SER A 134 -50.13 3.73 -12.14
C SER A 134 -49.51 2.61 -11.31
N GLY A 135 -48.17 2.55 -11.27
CA GLY A 135 -47.43 1.41 -10.76
C GLY A 135 -47.67 0.15 -11.58
N VAL A 136 -48.08 0.28 -12.85
CA VAL A 136 -48.33 -0.84 -13.78
C VAL A 136 -47.48 -0.67 -15.05
N TYR A 137 -46.70 -1.70 -15.39
CA TYR A 137 -45.86 -1.69 -16.57
C TYR A 137 -46.65 -2.14 -17.79
N ASP A 138 -47.40 -1.21 -18.36
CA ASP A 138 -48.24 -1.44 -19.52
C ASP A 138 -47.47 -1.34 -20.85
N ALA A 139 -48.19 -1.53 -21.97
CA ALA A 139 -47.62 -1.42 -23.30
C ALA A 139 -47.07 -0.02 -23.61
N THR A 140 -47.61 1.01 -22.96
CA THR A 140 -47.19 2.40 -23.11
C THR A 140 -45.82 2.59 -22.44
N LEU A 141 -45.67 2.17 -21.18
CA LEU A 141 -44.40 2.22 -20.46
C LEU A 141 -43.31 1.40 -21.19
N ARG A 142 -43.68 0.23 -21.71
CA ARG A 142 -42.77 -0.59 -22.54
C ARG A 142 -42.29 0.14 -23.78
N SER A 143 -43.16 0.88 -24.46
CA SER A 143 -42.78 1.65 -25.64
C SER A 143 -41.77 2.75 -25.29
N VAL A 144 -41.99 3.43 -24.15
CA VAL A 144 -41.10 4.49 -23.64
C VAL A 144 -39.74 3.92 -23.25
N VAL A 145 -39.70 2.80 -22.52
CA VAL A 145 -38.43 2.14 -22.14
C VAL A 145 -37.66 1.66 -23.37
N ASN A 146 -38.33 1.03 -24.33
CA ASN A 146 -37.68 0.62 -25.58
C ASN A 146 -37.09 1.81 -26.35
N GLN A 147 -37.78 2.94 -26.33
CA GLN A 147 -37.34 4.13 -27.02
C GLN A 147 -36.15 4.75 -26.31
N PHE A 148 -36.24 4.90 -24.99
CA PHE A 148 -35.13 5.30 -24.12
C PHE A 148 -33.90 4.42 -24.36
N GLN A 149 -34.05 3.10 -24.31
CA GLN A 149 -32.95 2.16 -24.58
C GLN A 149 -32.32 2.39 -25.97
N ARG A 150 -33.12 2.57 -27.03
CA ARG A 150 -32.59 2.90 -28.37
C ARG A 150 -31.80 4.20 -28.37
N ASP A 151 -32.34 5.23 -27.75
CA ASP A 151 -31.78 6.58 -27.75
C ASP A 151 -30.46 6.64 -26.96
N HIS A 152 -30.28 5.72 -26.00
CA HIS A 152 -29.06 5.58 -25.20
C HIS A 152 -28.16 4.41 -25.64
N GLY A 153 -28.33 3.89 -26.87
CA GLY A 153 -27.43 2.88 -27.44
C GLY A 153 -27.50 1.49 -26.78
N LEU A 154 -28.58 1.22 -26.03
CA LEU A 154 -28.88 -0.06 -25.40
C LEU A 154 -29.76 -0.94 -26.30
N ASP A 155 -29.77 -2.25 -26.04
CA ASP A 155 -30.71 -3.17 -26.69
C ASP A 155 -32.16 -2.82 -26.26
N PRO A 156 -33.07 -2.52 -27.21
CA PRO A 156 -34.42 -2.09 -26.88
C PRO A 156 -35.35 -3.28 -26.68
N ASP A 157 -35.15 -3.96 -25.55
CA ASP A 157 -35.91 -5.13 -25.15
C ASP A 157 -37.13 -4.79 -24.27
N GLY A 158 -37.15 -3.59 -23.72
CA GLY A 158 -38.23 -3.05 -22.91
C GLY A 158 -38.18 -3.58 -21.48
N ILE A 159 -37.02 -4.06 -21.03
CA ILE A 159 -36.75 -4.55 -19.69
C ILE A 159 -35.77 -3.59 -19.01
N VAL A 160 -36.15 -3.03 -17.88
CA VAL A 160 -35.31 -2.10 -17.13
C VAL A 160 -34.43 -2.87 -16.16
N GLY A 161 -33.18 -3.08 -16.58
CA GLY A 161 -32.09 -3.62 -15.77
C GLY A 161 -31.04 -2.54 -15.45
N PRO A 162 -29.91 -2.91 -14.82
CA PRO A 162 -28.89 -1.96 -14.35
C PRO A 162 -28.41 -0.96 -15.41
N LEU A 163 -28.14 -1.43 -16.64
CA LEU A 163 -27.70 -0.57 -17.75
C LEU A 163 -28.75 0.48 -18.15
N THR A 164 -30.04 0.13 -18.04
CA THR A 164 -31.13 1.07 -18.35
C THR A 164 -31.35 2.06 -17.21
N TYR A 165 -31.23 1.63 -15.95
CA TYR A 165 -31.27 2.55 -14.81
C TYR A 165 -30.10 3.53 -14.82
N GLU A 166 -28.90 3.08 -15.16
CA GLU A 166 -27.72 3.93 -15.22
C GLU A 166 -27.79 4.97 -16.36
N ALA A 167 -28.36 4.58 -17.51
CA ALA A 167 -28.67 5.55 -18.56
C ALA A 167 -29.71 6.58 -18.08
N MET A 168 -30.69 6.18 -17.25
CA MET A 168 -31.65 7.11 -16.66
C MET A 168 -30.99 8.05 -15.66
N ASP A 169 -30.12 7.53 -14.80
CA ASP A 169 -29.44 8.31 -13.78
C ASP A 169 -28.51 9.39 -14.41
N ARG A 170 -27.94 9.13 -15.61
CA ARG A 170 -27.17 10.14 -16.39
C ARG A 170 -28.01 11.29 -16.95
N GLU A 171 -29.25 11.03 -17.33
CA GLU A 171 -30.16 12.08 -17.80
C GLU A 171 -30.73 12.89 -16.62
N ASP A 172 -30.98 12.23 -15.50
CA ASP A 172 -31.39 12.85 -14.23
C ASP A 172 -30.27 13.75 -13.67
N SER A 173 -28.99 13.44 -13.94
CA SER A 173 -27.81 14.19 -13.48
C SER A 173 -27.33 15.30 -14.44
N SER A 174 -28.08 15.62 -15.50
CA SER A 174 -27.84 16.84 -16.30
C SER A 174 -28.00 18.16 -15.51
N GLY A 175 -28.38 18.07 -14.23
CA GLY A 175 -28.08 19.06 -13.20
C GLY A 175 -27.55 18.41 -11.92
N THR A 176 -26.23 18.51 -11.72
CA THR A 176 -25.48 18.33 -10.45
C THR A 176 -25.30 16.89 -9.90
N ASP A 177 -24.05 16.58 -9.55
CA ASP A 177 -23.55 15.43 -8.75
C ASP A 177 -23.07 14.12 -9.41
N GLU A 178 -22.25 14.19 -10.47
CA GLU A 178 -21.10 13.24 -10.63
C GLU A 178 -19.80 13.79 -10.01
N ALA A 179 -19.90 14.90 -9.27
CA ALA A 179 -18.84 15.40 -8.40
C ALA A 179 -19.15 15.05 -6.93
N VAL A 180 -19.35 13.76 -6.64
CA VAL A 180 -18.97 13.32 -5.28
C VAL A 180 -17.47 13.53 -5.26
N ALA A 181 -16.96 14.35 -4.35
CA ALA A 181 -15.52 14.55 -4.17
C ALA A 181 -14.87 13.18 -3.97
N VAL A 182 -14.38 12.60 -5.06
CA VAL A 182 -13.57 11.41 -5.03
C VAL A 182 -12.19 11.91 -4.59
N GLY A 183 -11.62 11.27 -3.57
CA GLY A 183 -10.35 11.71 -2.99
C GLY A 183 -9.26 11.81 -4.05
N ASP A 184 -8.13 12.42 -3.70
CA ASP A 184 -6.97 12.46 -4.59
C ASP A 184 -6.52 11.03 -4.96
N ASP A 185 -6.11 10.80 -6.21
CA ASP A 185 -5.47 9.55 -6.61
C ASP A 185 -4.12 9.44 -5.89
N LEU A 186 -4.05 8.53 -4.92
CA LEU A 186 -2.88 8.33 -4.05
C LEU A 186 -1.79 7.48 -4.71
N THR A 187 -2.14 6.74 -5.77
CA THR A 187 -1.18 5.98 -6.59
C THR A 187 -0.68 6.79 -7.79
N GLY A 188 -1.40 7.87 -8.13
CA GLY A 188 -1.04 8.89 -9.10
C GLY A 188 -0.59 8.30 -10.44
N THR A 189 0.56 8.75 -10.90
CA THR A 189 1.11 8.33 -12.21
C THR A 189 2.02 7.11 -12.15
N ALA A 190 2.01 6.35 -11.04
CA ALA A 190 2.89 5.20 -10.84
C ALA A 190 2.75 4.17 -11.98
N GLY A 191 3.69 4.22 -12.92
CA GLY A 191 3.69 3.38 -14.11
C GLY A 191 4.23 1.97 -13.83
N THR A 192 4.11 1.11 -14.83
CA THR A 192 4.84 -0.16 -14.86
C THR A 192 6.32 0.11 -15.17
N PRO A 193 7.27 -0.22 -14.28
CA PRO A 193 8.68 0.03 -14.54
C PRO A 193 9.18 -0.83 -15.71
N THR A 194 9.99 -0.23 -16.58
CA THR A 194 10.63 -0.92 -17.69
C THR A 194 11.81 -1.77 -17.21
N LYS A 195 12.36 -2.63 -18.09
CA LYS A 195 13.59 -3.37 -17.77
C LYS A 195 14.76 -2.44 -17.44
N ALA A 196 14.86 -1.30 -18.13
CA ALA A 196 15.92 -0.35 -17.88
C ALA A 196 15.77 0.29 -16.48
N ASP A 197 14.53 0.61 -16.10
CA ASP A 197 14.24 1.16 -14.77
C ASP A 197 14.57 0.13 -13.68
N ILE A 198 14.12 -1.11 -13.85
CA ILE A 198 14.41 -2.22 -12.93
C ILE A 198 15.92 -2.44 -12.77
N ASP A 199 16.68 -2.42 -13.87
CA ASP A 199 18.14 -2.59 -13.81
C ASP A 199 18.83 -1.42 -13.09
N ALA A 200 18.35 -0.20 -13.31
CA ALA A 200 18.85 0.97 -12.60
C ALA A 200 18.52 0.89 -11.10
N ILE A 201 17.29 0.53 -10.75
CA ILE A 201 16.86 0.35 -9.36
C ILE A 201 17.65 -0.77 -8.69
N GLU A 202 17.90 -1.89 -9.37
CA GLU A 202 18.73 -2.98 -8.82
C GLU A 202 20.13 -2.48 -8.47
N ALA A 203 20.73 -1.64 -9.32
CA ALA A 203 22.04 -1.04 -9.10
C ALA A 203 22.04 -0.04 -7.93
N GLU A 204 20.99 0.76 -7.79
CA GLU A 204 20.83 1.70 -6.66
C GLU A 204 20.54 0.97 -5.34
N LEU A 205 19.73 -0.09 -5.36
CA LEU A 205 19.42 -0.88 -4.16
C LEU A 205 20.59 -1.77 -3.72
N ASN A 206 21.43 -2.20 -4.66
CA ASN A 206 22.57 -3.06 -4.39
C ASN A 206 23.86 -2.42 -4.90
N PRO A 207 24.22 -1.22 -4.40
CA PRO A 207 25.41 -0.55 -4.87
C PRO A 207 26.60 -1.41 -4.48
N THR A 208 27.47 -1.69 -5.45
CA THR A 208 28.76 -2.30 -5.14
C THR A 208 29.51 -1.31 -4.25
N SER A 209 29.56 -1.60 -2.96
CA SER A 209 30.24 -0.82 -1.91
C SER A 209 31.46 -0.04 -2.41
N SER A 210 31.53 1.22 -1.98
CA SER A 210 32.31 2.36 -2.46
C SER A 210 31.64 3.04 -3.67
N GLY A 211 31.18 4.28 -3.48
CA GLY A 211 30.37 5.00 -4.45
C GLY A 211 30.91 5.02 -5.88
N GLY A 212 30.02 5.30 -6.84
CA GLY A 212 30.37 5.69 -8.20
C GLY A 212 31.05 4.62 -9.07
N GLY A 213 30.41 3.46 -9.29
CA GLY A 213 30.38 2.79 -10.60
C GLY A 213 31.68 2.25 -11.21
N GLY A 214 32.64 1.74 -10.43
CA GLY A 214 33.85 1.06 -10.94
C GLY A 214 34.09 -0.34 -10.32
N PRO A 215 34.83 -1.24 -11.00
CA PRO A 215 35.20 -2.53 -10.41
C PRO A 215 36.09 -2.33 -9.18
N ALA A 216 35.78 -3.05 -8.09
CA ALA A 216 36.46 -2.93 -6.81
C ALA A 216 37.97 -3.16 -6.92
N ARG A 217 38.76 -2.32 -6.25
CA ARG A 217 40.20 -2.55 -6.08
C ARG A 217 40.43 -3.79 -5.22
N ASP A 218 41.44 -4.59 -5.56
CA ASP A 218 41.85 -5.73 -4.73
C ASP A 218 42.37 -5.24 -3.37
N TRP A 219 42.05 -5.97 -2.31
CA TRP A 219 42.58 -5.72 -0.96
C TRP A 219 44.07 -6.00 -0.92
N ASP A 220 44.87 -4.96 -0.69
CA ASP A 220 46.34 -5.07 -0.66
C ASP A 220 46.85 -5.93 0.51
N GLY A 221 46.15 -5.92 1.65
CA GLY A 221 46.41 -6.72 2.84
C GLY A 221 46.02 -8.19 2.75
N ARG A 222 45.44 -8.67 1.64
CA ARG A 222 44.97 -10.07 1.52
C ARG A 222 46.11 -11.07 1.77
N SER A 223 47.27 -10.80 1.19
CA SER A 223 48.46 -11.65 1.31
C SER A 223 49.65 -10.95 1.96
N ASP A 224 49.52 -9.67 2.29
CA ASP A 224 50.61 -8.84 2.81
C ASP A 224 50.34 -8.45 4.27
N ALA A 225 51.21 -8.93 5.17
CA ALA A 225 51.10 -8.66 6.60
C ALA A 225 51.45 -7.20 6.96
N ALA A 226 52.32 -6.54 6.19
CA ALA A 226 52.65 -5.13 6.41
C ALA A 226 51.44 -4.26 6.07
N LYS A 227 50.76 -4.54 4.96
CA LYS A 227 49.52 -3.84 4.57
C LYS A 227 48.38 -4.05 5.56
N ARG A 228 48.21 -5.25 6.11
CA ARG A 228 47.28 -5.47 7.23
C ARG A 228 47.61 -4.62 8.45
N THR A 229 48.90 -4.49 8.77
CA THR A 229 49.34 -3.71 9.94
C THR A 229 49.13 -2.21 9.72
N GLU A 230 49.36 -1.73 8.49
CA GLU A 230 49.13 -0.34 8.09
C GLU A 230 47.64 0.02 8.19
N LEU A 231 46.75 -0.77 7.58
CA LEU A 231 45.30 -0.57 7.69
C LEU A 231 44.80 -0.61 9.15
N ASP A 232 45.26 -1.59 9.93
CA ASP A 232 44.92 -1.69 11.36
C ASP A 232 45.32 -0.42 12.12
N THR A 233 46.52 0.10 11.85
CA THR A 233 47.03 1.31 12.50
C THR A 233 46.21 2.54 12.12
N GLU A 234 45.94 2.71 10.82
CA GLU A 234 45.22 3.89 10.30
C GLU A 234 43.77 3.92 10.78
N VAL A 235 43.04 2.80 10.68
CA VAL A 235 41.64 2.75 11.12
C VAL A 235 41.54 2.84 12.64
N THR A 236 42.44 2.21 13.39
CA THR A 236 42.46 2.35 14.86
C THR A 236 42.74 3.79 15.28
N ALA A 237 43.64 4.49 14.59
CA ALA A 237 43.93 5.91 14.86
C ALA A 237 42.73 6.81 14.54
N ALA A 238 42.05 6.57 13.42
CA ALA A 238 40.82 7.29 13.04
C ALA A 238 39.71 7.09 14.08
N MET A 239 39.39 5.84 14.43
CA MET A 239 38.39 5.53 15.45
C MET A 239 38.74 6.15 16.81
N GLN A 240 40.03 6.15 17.20
CA GLN A 240 40.46 6.79 18.44
C GLN A 240 40.29 8.31 18.39
N ALA A 241 40.62 8.94 17.26
CA ALA A 241 40.45 10.38 17.09
C ALA A 241 38.96 10.77 17.18
N HIS A 242 38.08 10.01 16.54
CA HIS A 242 36.63 10.16 16.65
C HIS A 242 36.18 10.08 18.12
N LEU A 243 36.53 8.98 18.81
CA LEU A 243 36.12 8.77 20.20
C LEU A 243 36.66 9.85 21.14
N ASN A 244 37.89 10.31 20.93
CA ASN A 244 38.49 11.41 21.70
C ASN A 244 37.78 12.75 21.45
N GLY A 245 37.26 12.98 20.24
CA GLY A 245 36.52 14.18 19.88
C GLY A 245 35.16 14.28 20.56
N VAL A 246 34.44 13.17 20.67
CA VAL A 246 33.06 13.14 21.21
C VAL A 246 33.02 12.94 22.73
N THR A 247 33.98 12.22 23.31
CA THR A 247 34.00 11.86 24.74
C THR A 247 33.84 13.04 25.72
N PRO A 248 34.51 14.20 25.52
CA PRO A 248 34.34 15.35 26.42
C PRO A 248 32.89 15.80 26.53
N ARG A 249 32.17 15.84 25.40
CA ARG A 249 30.76 16.20 25.35
C ARG A 249 29.89 15.18 26.08
N MET A 250 30.16 13.89 25.90
CA MET A 250 29.43 12.82 26.59
C MET A 250 29.57 12.91 28.12
N LYS A 251 30.76 13.25 28.62
CA LYS A 251 31.01 13.46 30.05
C LYS A 251 30.29 14.69 30.61
N GLU A 252 30.18 15.75 29.80
CA GLU A 252 29.38 16.93 30.14
C GLU A 252 27.91 16.58 30.30
N MET A 253 27.35 15.83 29.35
CA MET A 253 25.95 15.38 29.37
C MET A 253 25.65 14.47 30.56
N GLU A 254 26.54 13.50 30.84
CA GLU A 254 26.44 12.63 32.02
C GLU A 254 26.43 13.45 33.32
N THR A 255 27.32 14.45 33.43
CA THR A 255 27.41 15.33 34.60
C THR A 255 26.16 16.20 34.76
N ALA A 256 25.69 16.82 33.67
CA ALA A 256 24.50 17.66 33.67
C ALA A 256 23.25 16.88 34.11
N LYS A 257 23.11 15.66 33.58
CA LYS A 257 22.04 14.74 33.99
C LYS A 257 22.12 14.39 35.48
N GLY A 258 23.31 14.05 35.98
CA GLY A 258 23.54 13.78 37.40
C GLY A 258 23.23 14.98 38.31
N ALA A 259 23.34 16.20 37.78
CA ALA A 259 22.97 17.44 38.47
C ALA A 259 21.46 17.78 38.38
N GLY A 260 20.67 16.99 37.66
CA GLY A 260 19.24 17.22 37.45
C GLY A 260 18.90 18.19 36.32
N ASN A 261 19.87 18.58 35.49
CA ASN A 261 19.63 19.39 34.29
C ASN A 261 19.09 18.48 33.17
N ILE A 262 17.80 18.17 33.24
CA ILE A 262 17.16 17.21 32.35
C ILE A 262 15.93 17.79 31.66
N LEU A 263 15.70 17.33 30.43
CA LEU A 263 14.45 17.42 29.70
C LEU A 263 13.83 16.01 29.67
N SER A 264 12.81 15.76 30.50
CA SER A 264 12.26 14.41 30.61
C SER A 264 11.54 13.97 29.33
N THR A 265 11.37 12.66 29.12
CA THR A 265 10.63 12.16 27.95
C THR A 265 9.16 12.58 27.96
N THR A 266 8.56 12.79 29.14
CA THR A 266 7.20 13.36 29.25
C THR A 266 7.17 14.81 28.79
N ASP A 267 8.18 15.60 29.12
CA ASP A 267 8.26 17.00 28.66
C ASP A 267 8.40 17.07 27.13
N GLN A 268 8.94 16.04 26.50
CA GLN A 268 9.15 15.94 25.05
C GLN A 268 7.92 15.46 24.25
N GLU A 269 6.82 15.05 24.91
CA GLU A 269 5.62 14.55 24.20
C GLU A 269 4.99 15.58 23.26
N GLY A 270 5.19 16.88 23.52
CA GLY A 270 4.77 17.96 22.63
C GLY A 270 5.40 17.88 21.25
N ALA A 271 6.73 17.64 21.21
CA ALA A 271 7.47 17.40 19.98
C ALA A 271 6.91 16.19 19.21
N GLY A 272 6.64 15.09 19.92
CA GLY A 272 6.08 13.88 19.31
C GLY A 272 4.67 14.08 18.73
N ARG A 273 3.77 14.76 19.46
CA ARG A 273 2.43 15.09 18.94
C ARG A 273 2.52 15.92 17.66
N ARG A 274 3.40 16.92 17.66
CA ARG A 274 3.60 17.76 16.47
C ARG A 274 4.19 16.99 15.29
N ALA A 275 5.20 16.15 15.54
CA ALA A 275 5.82 15.33 14.51
C ALA A 275 4.78 14.42 13.83
N LYS A 276 3.95 13.75 14.65
CA LYS A 276 2.84 12.94 14.15
C LYS A 276 1.87 13.77 13.29
N ALA A 277 1.45 14.93 13.77
CA ALA A 277 0.52 15.79 13.06
C ALA A 277 1.08 16.31 11.72
N ASP A 278 2.37 16.62 11.66
CA ASP A 278 3.04 17.06 10.43
C ASP A 278 3.11 15.95 9.39
N VAL A 279 3.48 14.74 9.81
CA VAL A 279 3.51 13.56 8.94
C VAL A 279 2.10 13.19 8.47
N ASP A 280 1.12 13.14 9.38
CA ASP A 280 -0.28 12.84 9.04
C ASP A 280 -0.86 13.84 8.04
N ALA A 281 -0.48 15.12 8.13
CA ALA A 281 -0.96 16.15 7.22
C ALA A 281 -0.52 15.93 5.76
N VAL A 282 0.59 15.21 5.54
CA VAL A 282 1.15 14.94 4.21
C VAL A 282 0.87 13.50 3.77
N PHE A 283 1.09 12.54 4.66
CA PHE A 283 1.04 11.11 4.34
C PHE A 283 -0.10 10.36 5.02
N GLY A 284 -0.90 11.02 5.86
CA GLY A 284 -2.00 10.36 6.60
C GLY A 284 -3.08 9.77 5.68
N GLY A 285 -3.33 10.38 4.52
CA GLY A 285 -4.23 9.83 3.50
C GLY A 285 -3.72 8.50 2.93
N LEU A 286 -2.45 8.47 2.51
CA LEU A 286 -1.75 7.26 2.05
C LEU A 286 -1.74 6.16 3.12
N ALA A 287 -1.35 6.53 4.35
CA ALA A 287 -1.28 5.58 5.45
C ALA A 287 -2.64 5.00 5.86
N SER A 288 -3.72 5.75 5.68
CA SER A 288 -5.10 5.29 5.99
C SER A 288 -5.71 4.46 4.86
N ALA A 289 -5.18 4.56 3.63
CA ALA A 289 -5.64 3.80 2.47
C ALA A 289 -4.95 2.43 2.34
N ALA A 290 -3.96 2.16 3.19
CA ALA A 290 -3.20 0.92 3.20
C ALA A 290 -4.05 -0.27 3.70
N VAL A 291 -4.00 -1.40 3.01
CA VAL A 291 -4.58 -2.64 3.52
C VAL A 291 -3.79 -3.17 4.71
N LEU A 292 -4.46 -3.39 5.84
CA LEU A 292 -3.84 -3.91 7.05
C LEU A 292 -4.72 -4.94 7.74
N THR A 293 -4.10 -5.83 8.51
CA THR A 293 -4.85 -6.64 9.48
C THR A 293 -5.38 -5.75 10.61
N ALA A 294 -6.50 -6.14 11.23
CA ALA A 294 -7.09 -5.36 12.34
C ALA A 294 -6.09 -5.04 13.49
N PRO A 295 -5.18 -5.94 13.90
CA PRO A 295 -4.14 -5.60 14.87
C PRO A 295 -3.16 -4.53 14.38
N GLN A 296 -2.75 -4.58 13.12
CA GLN A 296 -1.86 -3.58 12.51
C GLN A 296 -2.55 -2.21 12.42
N GLU A 297 -3.80 -2.19 11.96
CA GLU A 297 -4.63 -0.99 11.89
C GLU A 297 -4.82 -0.36 13.28
N SER A 298 -5.12 -1.20 14.28
CA SER A 298 -5.24 -0.74 15.67
C SER A 298 -3.93 -0.17 16.22
N ALA A 299 -2.78 -0.78 15.87
CA ALA A 299 -1.48 -0.29 16.31
C ALA A 299 -1.14 1.07 15.68
N ARG A 300 -1.43 1.25 14.39
CA ARG A 300 -1.20 2.50 13.66
C ARG A 300 -2.11 3.63 14.14
N SER A 301 -3.42 3.37 14.23
CA SER A 301 -4.42 4.38 14.62
C SER A 301 -4.32 4.83 16.09
N SER A 302 -3.83 3.96 16.99
CA SER A 302 -3.62 4.29 18.39
C SER A 302 -2.23 4.83 18.70
N PHE A 303 -1.36 4.97 17.69
CA PHE A 303 0.02 5.39 17.91
C PHE A 303 0.10 6.82 18.47
N ALA A 304 0.81 6.95 19.58
CA ALA A 304 1.16 8.23 20.19
C ALA A 304 2.54 8.13 20.83
N PHE A 305 3.36 9.18 20.69
CA PHE A 305 4.60 9.30 21.44
C PHE A 305 4.31 9.64 22.91
N THR A 306 4.56 8.68 23.78
CA THR A 306 4.27 8.73 25.21
C THR A 306 5.54 8.47 26.01
N GLY A 307 5.87 9.40 26.91
CA GLY A 307 7.05 9.33 27.76
C GLY A 307 7.03 8.07 28.64
N GLY A 308 8.13 7.32 28.65
CA GLY A 308 8.27 6.09 29.43
C GLY A 308 7.57 4.87 28.83
N VAL A 309 6.88 5.00 27.71
CA VAL A 309 6.26 3.87 26.98
C VAL A 309 7.01 3.61 25.69
N ASN A 310 7.01 4.59 24.79
CA ASN A 310 7.65 4.51 23.49
C ASN A 310 8.50 5.74 23.14
N LEU A 311 8.50 6.75 23.98
CA LEU A 311 9.56 7.75 24.03
C LEU A 311 10.35 7.53 25.33
N LEU A 312 11.57 7.01 25.19
CA LEU A 312 12.35 6.46 26.29
C LEU A 312 13.68 7.19 26.44
N ASP A 313 14.23 7.17 27.63
CA ASP A 313 15.48 7.86 27.93
C ASP A 313 16.67 7.01 27.47
N ALA A 314 17.43 7.50 26.50
CA ALA A 314 18.55 6.76 25.90
C ALA A 314 19.62 6.35 26.91
N SER A 315 19.78 7.13 27.99
CA SER A 315 20.77 6.85 29.02
C SER A 315 20.26 5.92 30.14
N ASP A 316 18.98 5.51 30.11
CA ASP A 316 18.43 4.58 31.09
C ASP A 316 18.81 3.14 30.72
N THR A 317 19.77 2.58 31.47
CA THR A 317 20.29 1.23 31.23
C THR A 317 19.28 0.12 31.51
N SER A 318 18.16 0.43 32.17
CA SER A 318 17.05 -0.52 32.32
C SER A 318 16.23 -0.65 31.03
N VAL A 319 16.29 0.35 30.16
CA VAL A 319 15.63 0.37 28.85
C VAL A 319 16.53 -0.25 27.77
N ARG A 320 17.82 0.15 27.74
CA ARG A 320 18.82 -0.34 26.78
C ARG A 320 20.17 -0.54 27.45
N THR A 321 20.72 -1.74 27.32
CA THR A 321 22.13 -1.98 27.66
C THR A 321 23.02 -1.39 26.57
N PRO A 322 24.03 -0.56 26.91
CA PRO A 322 24.95 -0.04 25.92
C PRO A 322 25.70 -1.14 25.16
N ASP A 323 25.87 -0.97 23.85
CA ASP A 323 26.59 -1.92 23.00
C ASP A 323 27.84 -1.29 22.36
N PRO A 324 29.01 -1.38 23.03
CA PRO A 324 30.24 -0.83 22.48
C PRO A 324 30.72 -1.56 21.21
N ALA A 325 30.27 -2.79 20.96
CA ALA A 325 30.65 -3.52 19.74
C ALA A 325 29.89 -2.99 18.52
N ASP A 326 28.60 -2.73 18.67
CA ASP A 326 27.77 -2.11 17.64
C ASP A 326 28.28 -0.69 17.34
N LEU A 327 28.47 0.14 18.37
CA LEU A 327 28.96 1.50 18.19
C LEU A 327 30.36 1.55 17.55
N THR A 328 31.26 0.63 17.92
CA THR A 328 32.58 0.53 17.25
C THR A 328 32.44 0.11 15.79
N GLY A 329 31.49 -0.77 15.48
CA GLY A 329 31.14 -1.13 14.11
C GLY A 329 30.65 0.08 13.32
N TRP A 330 29.75 0.86 13.92
CA TRP A 330 29.25 2.10 13.32
C TRP A 330 30.38 3.11 13.06
N ILE A 331 31.23 3.44 14.04
CA ILE A 331 32.38 4.36 13.83
C ILE A 331 33.30 3.83 12.71
N PHE A 332 33.59 2.52 12.71
CA PHE A 332 34.41 1.89 11.69
C PHE A 332 33.82 2.09 10.28
N GLU A 333 32.50 2.00 10.14
CA GLU A 333 31.78 2.11 8.86
C GLU A 333 31.49 3.55 8.42
N THR A 334 31.28 4.49 9.33
CA THR A 334 30.71 5.82 9.01
C THR A 334 31.70 6.97 9.17
N ASP A 335 32.71 6.83 10.04
CA ASP A 335 33.71 7.87 10.23
C ASP A 335 34.49 8.11 8.93
N ALA A 336 34.64 9.39 8.54
CA ALA A 336 35.20 9.76 7.25
C ALA A 336 36.66 9.30 7.12
N ASP A 337 37.46 9.43 8.17
CA ASP A 337 38.87 9.04 8.16
C ASP A 337 39.00 7.51 8.20
N SER A 338 38.13 6.81 8.95
CA SER A 338 38.03 5.35 8.92
C SER A 338 37.69 4.82 7.52
N ARG A 339 36.67 5.40 6.86
CA ARG A 339 36.28 5.02 5.49
C ARG A 339 37.38 5.32 4.48
N GLN A 340 38.07 6.45 4.63
CA GLN A 340 39.18 6.83 3.77
C GLN A 340 40.33 5.83 3.88
N ALA A 341 40.72 5.45 5.09
CA ALA A 341 41.73 4.42 5.31
C ALA A 341 41.33 3.08 4.66
N GLN A 342 40.09 2.60 4.86
CA GLN A 342 39.63 1.37 4.19
C GLN A 342 39.70 1.48 2.66
N THR A 343 39.28 2.62 2.11
CA THR A 343 39.33 2.92 0.67
C THR A 343 40.77 2.89 0.16
N ASP A 344 41.71 3.50 0.87
CA ASP A 344 43.14 3.57 0.53
C ASP A 344 43.88 2.23 0.58
N HIS A 345 43.29 1.22 1.21
CA HIS A 345 43.76 -0.18 1.19
C HIS A 345 42.92 -1.10 0.29
N GLY A 346 41.83 -0.58 -0.28
CA GLY A 346 40.88 -1.40 -1.04
C GLY A 346 40.20 -2.47 -0.17
N PHE A 347 40.06 -2.20 1.13
CA PHE A 347 39.43 -3.07 2.12
C PHE A 347 37.91 -2.85 2.15
N ASN A 348 37.18 -3.92 2.40
CA ASN A 348 35.74 -3.91 2.53
C ASN A 348 35.26 -5.10 3.36
N GLU A 349 34.81 -4.83 4.59
CA GLU A 349 34.36 -5.88 5.50
C GLU A 349 33.12 -6.65 5.03
N ARG A 350 32.37 -6.13 4.04
CA ARG A 350 31.22 -6.81 3.45
C ARG A 350 31.62 -7.93 2.47
N ARG A 351 32.91 -8.05 2.09
CA ARG A 351 33.42 -9.15 1.24
C ARG A 351 33.65 -10.43 2.03
N THR A 352 32.58 -11.16 2.30
CA THR A 352 32.58 -12.40 3.11
C THR A 352 33.44 -13.53 2.55
N THR A 353 33.58 -13.64 1.23
CA THR A 353 34.36 -14.70 0.56
C THR A 353 35.88 -14.57 0.75
N GLN A 354 36.35 -13.45 1.30
CA GLN A 354 37.77 -13.10 1.37
C GLN A 354 38.34 -13.04 2.80
N GLY A 355 37.53 -13.37 3.82
CA GLY A 355 37.97 -13.38 5.23
C GLY A 355 38.15 -11.99 5.86
N GLU A 356 37.83 -10.92 5.12
CA GLU A 356 37.84 -9.52 5.59
C GLU A 356 36.96 -9.26 6.82
N PRO A 357 35.75 -9.86 6.97
CA PRO A 357 34.95 -9.65 8.18
C PRO A 357 35.65 -10.08 9.47
N ALA A 358 36.40 -11.20 9.43
CA ALA A 358 37.11 -11.71 10.59
C ALA A 358 38.30 -10.80 10.97
N PHE A 359 38.95 -10.20 9.97
CA PHE A 359 40.00 -9.22 10.20
C PHE A 359 39.44 -7.96 10.85
N ALA A 360 38.37 -7.36 10.30
CA ALA A 360 37.69 -6.20 10.87
C ALA A 360 37.21 -6.46 12.31
N ALA A 361 36.58 -7.61 12.56
CA ALA A 361 36.16 -8.00 13.91
C ALA A 361 37.33 -8.03 14.91
N GLY A 362 38.51 -8.45 14.46
CA GLY A 362 39.73 -8.43 15.27
C GLY A 362 40.21 -7.02 15.63
N ILE A 363 40.16 -6.08 14.68
CA ILE A 363 40.49 -4.66 14.92
C ILE A 363 39.54 -4.09 15.97
N LYS A 364 38.23 -4.22 15.74
CA LYS A 364 37.16 -3.69 16.61
C LYS A 364 37.27 -4.23 18.04
N ALA A 365 37.49 -5.54 18.19
CA ALA A 365 37.68 -6.15 19.51
C ALA A 365 38.91 -5.61 20.27
N ARG A 366 40.03 -5.37 19.57
CA ARG A 366 41.23 -4.75 20.17
C ARG A 366 40.98 -3.31 20.57
N PHE A 367 40.31 -2.54 19.70
CA PHE A 367 39.96 -1.15 19.96
C PHE A 367 39.10 -0.99 21.22
N ILE A 368 38.06 -1.82 21.38
CA ILE A 368 37.19 -1.83 22.56
C ILE A 368 37.98 -2.16 23.83
N ALA A 369 38.94 -3.09 23.76
CA ALA A 369 39.74 -3.51 24.90
C ALA A 369 40.88 -2.54 25.26
N GLN A 370 41.10 -1.49 24.47
CA GLN A 370 42.20 -0.56 24.64
C GLN A 370 41.87 0.54 25.66
N GLY A 371 42.60 0.57 26.78
CA GLY A 371 42.50 1.64 27.77
C GLY A 371 41.06 1.85 28.26
N ASP A 372 40.58 3.09 28.19
CA ASP A 372 39.24 3.49 28.62
C ASP A 372 38.18 3.40 27.51
N ASN A 373 38.55 2.93 26.30
CA ASN A 373 37.67 2.98 25.12
C ASN A 373 36.32 2.30 25.37
N ARG A 374 36.28 1.16 26.05
CA ARG A 374 35.01 0.52 26.43
C ARG A 374 34.08 1.47 27.19
N ALA A 375 34.57 2.13 28.23
CA ALA A 375 33.75 2.99 29.06
C ALA A 375 33.33 4.27 28.30
N ASP A 376 34.21 4.79 27.45
CA ASP A 376 33.90 5.96 26.62
C ASP A 376 32.91 5.61 25.51
N LEU A 377 32.99 4.42 24.90
CA LEU A 377 32.00 3.89 23.95
C LEU A 377 30.65 3.64 24.61
N GLU A 378 30.61 3.01 25.79
CA GLU A 378 29.36 2.79 26.54
C GLU A 378 28.69 4.13 26.89
N ARG A 379 29.47 5.16 27.24
CA ARG A 379 28.94 6.51 27.46
C ARG A 379 28.47 7.17 26.18
N TYR A 380 29.21 7.01 25.08
CA TYR A 380 28.82 7.57 23.79
C TYR A 380 27.53 6.93 23.27
N ASP A 381 27.32 5.63 23.48
CA ASP A 381 26.06 4.95 23.15
C ASP A 381 24.86 5.53 23.93
N GLN A 382 25.07 5.96 25.18
CA GLN A 382 24.02 6.47 26.06
C GLN A 382 23.66 7.94 25.83
N PHE A 383 24.64 8.76 25.46
CA PHE A 383 24.50 10.23 25.41
C PHE A 383 24.71 10.81 24.02
N GLY A 384 25.19 10.02 23.06
CA GLY A 384 25.62 10.49 21.75
C GLY A 384 24.49 10.71 20.76
N PHE A 385 23.39 9.97 20.91
CA PHE A 385 22.44 9.82 19.83
C PHE A 385 21.00 9.78 20.31
N PHE A 386 20.11 10.05 19.38
CA PHE A 386 18.73 9.58 19.41
C PHE A 386 18.68 8.31 18.56
N PHE A 387 17.92 7.30 18.96
CA PHE A 387 17.85 6.04 18.20
C PHE A 387 16.43 5.48 18.17
N ALA A 388 16.00 4.98 17.02
CA ALA A 388 15.02 3.91 16.96
C ALA A 388 15.54 2.68 17.73
N VAL A 389 14.67 2.01 18.49
CA VAL A 389 14.91 0.62 18.92
C VAL A 389 13.76 -0.25 18.49
N GLU A 390 13.96 -1.57 18.45
CA GLU A 390 12.98 -2.52 17.90
C GLU A 390 11.53 -2.21 18.35
N GLY A 391 10.65 -2.10 17.35
CA GLY A 391 9.28 -1.63 17.51
C GLY A 391 9.17 -0.11 17.35
N PRO A 392 8.05 0.49 17.74
CA PRO A 392 7.81 1.91 17.51
C PRO A 392 8.31 2.73 18.71
N ARG A 393 9.54 2.42 19.18
CA ARG A 393 10.15 2.98 20.38
C ARG A 393 11.34 3.84 19.97
N VAL A 394 11.39 5.05 20.51
CA VAL A 394 12.46 6.01 20.26
C VAL A 394 13.19 6.28 21.57
N LEU A 395 14.51 6.15 21.53
CA LEU A 395 15.41 6.58 22.58
C LEU A 395 15.77 8.04 22.33
N SER A 396 15.44 8.88 23.29
CA SER A 396 15.72 10.30 23.26
C SER A 396 16.79 10.66 24.28
N GLN A 397 17.60 11.64 23.92
CA GLN A 397 18.49 12.29 24.87
C GLN A 397 17.65 13.06 25.90
N THR A 398 18.18 13.17 27.12
CA THR A 398 17.50 13.90 28.21
C THR A 398 18.39 14.92 28.91
N ALA A 399 19.70 14.93 28.67
CA ALA A 399 20.62 15.86 29.33
C ALA A 399 20.62 17.24 28.65
N ILE A 400 20.47 18.31 29.43
CA ILE A 400 20.54 19.69 28.96
C ILE A 400 21.93 20.26 29.22
N VAL A 401 22.60 20.66 28.14
CA VAL A 401 23.99 21.13 28.12
C VAL A 401 24.15 22.22 27.04
N ASP A 402 25.15 23.11 27.18
CA ASP A 402 25.35 24.21 26.23
C ASP A 402 25.59 23.64 24.82
N GLN A 403 24.92 24.16 23.80
CA GLN A 403 25.14 23.82 22.39
C GLN A 403 25.74 25.03 21.65
N PRO A 404 26.42 24.86 20.50
CA PRO A 404 26.89 25.99 19.70
C PRO A 404 25.76 26.99 19.40
N GLY A 405 25.80 28.16 20.05
CA GLY A 405 24.79 29.21 19.89
C GLY A 405 23.56 29.10 20.80
N PHE A 406 23.45 28.08 21.66
CA PHE A 406 22.30 27.88 22.55
C PHE A 406 22.76 27.59 23.98
N SER A 407 22.47 28.48 24.92
CA SER A 407 22.85 28.27 26.31
C SER A 407 21.89 27.33 27.04
N ALA A 408 22.44 26.46 27.89
CA ALA A 408 21.70 25.67 28.87
C ALA A 408 21.24 26.48 30.09
N THR A 409 21.70 27.74 30.23
CA THR A 409 21.26 28.62 31.31
C THR A 409 20.01 29.40 30.88
N PRO A 410 18.89 29.31 31.61
CA PRO A 410 17.72 30.12 31.34
C PRO A 410 17.99 31.63 31.46
N SER A 411 17.36 32.42 30.59
CA SER A 411 17.46 33.89 30.61
C SER A 411 16.84 34.53 31.86
N SER A 412 15.90 33.82 32.51
CA SER A 412 15.28 34.23 33.77
C SER A 412 14.76 33.02 34.55
N PRO A 413 14.54 33.14 35.88
CA PRO A 413 14.01 32.04 36.68
C PRO A 413 12.66 31.54 36.16
N GLY A 414 12.58 30.25 35.83
CA GLY A 414 11.37 29.61 35.33
C GLY A 414 11.16 29.69 33.81
N ALA A 415 12.03 30.38 33.07
CA ALA A 415 12.08 30.29 31.60
C ALA A 415 12.76 28.99 31.15
N MET A 416 12.46 28.54 29.93
CA MET A 416 13.26 27.50 29.28
C MET A 416 14.61 28.06 28.85
N SER A 417 15.66 27.23 28.86
CA SER A 417 16.95 27.59 28.28
C SER A 417 16.91 27.44 26.76
N ASP A 418 17.80 28.13 26.04
CA ASP A 418 17.88 28.02 24.59
C ASP A 418 18.27 26.60 24.16
N ALA A 419 19.14 25.93 24.93
CA ALA A 419 19.54 24.56 24.67
C ALA A 419 18.38 23.56 24.89
N GLU A 420 17.53 23.79 25.90
CA GLU A 420 16.33 22.98 26.09
C GLU A 420 15.38 23.11 24.90
N ARG A 421 15.15 24.34 24.42
CA ARG A 421 14.31 24.59 23.25
C ARG A 421 14.89 23.94 22.00
N GLN A 422 16.19 24.09 21.75
CA GLN A 422 16.88 23.43 20.63
C GLN A 422 16.70 21.91 20.68
N MET A 423 16.85 21.31 21.86
CA MET A 423 16.69 19.88 22.06
C MET A 423 15.27 19.39 21.75
N ARG A 424 14.23 20.16 22.09
CA ARG A 424 12.83 19.83 21.76
C ARG A 424 12.59 19.82 20.26
N TRP A 425 13.19 20.76 19.52
CA TRP A 425 13.11 20.82 18.06
C TRP A 425 13.92 19.71 17.37
N GLN A 426 15.12 19.38 17.87
CA GLN A 426 15.86 18.20 17.42
C GLN A 426 15.09 16.91 17.68
N THR A 427 14.42 16.81 18.83
CA THR A 427 13.55 15.68 19.14
C THR A 427 12.40 15.61 18.13
N TRP A 428 11.73 16.71 17.83
CA TRP A 428 10.65 16.73 16.84
C TRP A 428 11.13 16.22 15.46
N GLU A 429 12.30 16.66 14.99
CA GLU A 429 12.88 16.23 13.72
C GLU A 429 13.12 14.71 13.69
N VAL A 430 13.73 14.15 14.73
CA VAL A 430 13.91 12.70 14.86
C VAL A 430 12.56 12.00 14.88
N LEU A 431 11.58 12.51 15.65
CA LEU A 431 10.26 11.87 15.75
C LEU A 431 9.45 11.94 14.44
N VAL A 432 9.75 12.85 13.52
CA VAL A 432 9.19 12.82 12.15
C VAL A 432 9.68 11.57 11.43
N HIS A 433 11.00 11.35 11.38
CA HIS A 433 11.61 10.17 10.76
C HIS A 433 11.10 8.87 11.40
N GLU A 434 11.16 8.79 12.72
CA GLU A 434 10.74 7.61 13.46
C GLU A 434 9.26 7.30 13.29
N TYR A 435 8.41 8.33 13.18
CA TYR A 435 7.00 8.10 12.94
C TYR A 435 6.73 7.55 11.54
N ILE A 436 7.44 8.04 10.51
CA ILE A 436 7.33 7.56 9.13
C ILE A 436 7.64 6.06 9.06
N HIS A 437 8.66 5.57 9.78
CA HIS A 437 8.92 4.12 9.89
C HIS A 437 7.70 3.33 10.38
N THR A 438 6.89 3.87 11.29
CA THR A 438 5.67 3.20 11.76
C THR A 438 4.55 3.12 10.72
N LEU A 439 4.65 3.92 9.66
CA LEU A 439 3.73 3.93 8.53
C LEU A 439 4.17 2.98 7.41
N GLU A 440 5.38 2.40 7.48
CA GLU A 440 5.88 1.41 6.53
C GLU A 440 4.87 0.27 6.36
N HIS A 441 4.54 -0.04 5.12
CA HIS A 441 3.65 -1.14 4.81
C HIS A 441 4.34 -2.49 5.06
N PRO A 442 3.66 -3.50 5.66
CA PRO A 442 4.26 -4.80 5.94
C PRO A 442 4.89 -5.50 4.72
N ASN A 443 4.29 -5.36 3.53
CA ASN A 443 4.84 -5.92 2.30
C ASN A 443 6.13 -5.21 1.85
N PHE A 444 6.26 -3.90 2.09
CA PHE A 444 7.50 -3.17 1.84
C PHE A 444 8.60 -3.65 2.80
N GLY A 445 8.28 -3.73 4.09
CA GLY A 445 9.19 -4.25 5.11
C GLY A 445 9.67 -5.67 4.81
N ALA A 446 8.77 -6.54 4.33
CA ALA A 446 9.12 -7.89 3.89
C ALA A 446 10.02 -7.91 2.65
N ALA A 447 9.71 -7.08 1.64
CA ALA A 447 10.50 -6.97 0.42
C ALA A 447 11.90 -6.37 0.67
N SER A 448 12.04 -5.51 1.67
CA SER A 448 13.31 -4.85 2.00
C SER A 448 14.44 -5.85 2.25
N LYS A 449 14.16 -7.02 2.84
CA LYS A 449 15.17 -8.00 3.29
C LYS A 449 16.31 -7.37 4.12
N GLY A 450 16.03 -6.28 4.84
CA GLY A 450 17.05 -5.55 5.60
C GLY A 450 17.94 -4.61 4.78
N ASN A 451 17.57 -4.33 3.52
CA ASN A 451 18.22 -3.33 2.69
C ASN A 451 18.06 -1.93 3.32
N ARG A 452 19.17 -1.31 3.71
CA ARG A 452 19.17 0.00 4.38
C ARG A 452 18.73 1.16 3.48
N ILE A 453 18.91 1.05 2.16
CA ILE A 453 18.41 2.08 1.24
C ILE A 453 16.89 2.07 1.25
N MET A 454 16.26 0.89 1.22
CA MET A 454 14.81 0.79 1.34
C MET A 454 14.31 1.24 2.71
N LYS A 455 14.96 0.82 3.81
CA LYS A 455 14.48 1.15 5.17
C LYS A 455 14.75 2.60 5.55
N GLU A 456 16.00 3.02 5.50
CA GLU A 456 16.43 4.33 5.98
C GLU A 456 16.41 5.37 4.86
N GLY A 457 16.82 5.00 3.64
CA GLY A 457 16.87 5.94 2.52
C GLY A 457 15.49 6.46 2.10
N PHE A 458 14.49 5.58 1.98
CA PHE A 458 13.12 6.00 1.65
C PHE A 458 12.47 6.75 2.82
N CYS A 459 12.70 6.31 4.07
CA CYS A 459 12.19 7.01 5.25
C CYS A 459 12.78 8.43 5.33
N GLU A 460 14.08 8.58 5.06
CA GLU A 460 14.74 9.88 5.06
C GLU A 460 14.30 10.76 3.89
N LEU A 461 14.03 10.18 2.71
CA LEU A 461 13.42 10.90 1.59
C LEU A 461 12.08 11.53 2.00
N PHE A 462 11.22 10.79 2.70
CA PHE A 462 9.94 11.34 3.17
C PHE A 462 10.10 12.30 4.34
N THR A 463 11.10 12.09 5.19
CA THR A 463 11.47 13.04 6.25
C THR A 463 11.86 14.38 5.63
N LYS A 464 12.71 14.35 4.60
CA LYS A 464 13.08 15.51 3.79
C LYS A 464 11.87 16.20 3.16
N ASP A 465 10.90 15.45 2.64
CA ASP A 465 9.64 16.00 2.11
C ASP A 465 8.89 16.81 3.18
N ILE A 466 8.79 16.29 4.41
CA ILE A 466 8.20 17.03 5.53
C ILE A 466 9.01 18.30 5.82
N LEU A 467 10.33 18.17 5.98
CA LEU A 467 11.21 19.26 6.42
C LEU A 467 11.37 20.38 5.38
N LEU A 468 11.37 20.06 4.09
CA LEU A 468 11.63 21.00 2.99
C LEU A 468 10.39 21.41 2.20
N HIS A 469 9.46 20.50 1.93
CA HIS A 469 8.41 20.71 0.92
C HIS A 469 7.11 21.33 1.45
N GLY A 470 7.00 21.59 2.76
CA GLY A 470 5.82 22.26 3.34
C GLY A 470 5.88 23.78 3.44
N GLY A 471 7.05 24.44 3.29
CA GLY A 471 7.25 25.89 3.55
C GLY A 471 6.93 26.38 4.98
N GLN A 472 6.29 25.54 5.81
CA GLN A 472 5.81 25.85 7.15
C GLN A 472 6.90 25.69 8.22
N ILE A 473 7.89 24.82 8.00
CA ILE A 473 8.98 24.59 8.96
C ILE A 473 10.03 25.70 8.91
N ALA A 474 10.21 26.34 7.74
CA ALA A 474 10.96 27.59 7.62
C ALA A 474 10.27 28.77 8.35
N ALA A 475 8.92 28.80 8.40
CA ALA A 475 8.17 29.83 9.11
C ALA A 475 8.27 29.71 10.64
N ALA A 476 8.41 28.49 11.17
CA ALA A 476 8.67 28.23 12.59
C ALA A 476 10.01 28.81 13.09
N GLN A 477 10.93 29.16 12.18
CA GLN A 477 12.27 29.68 12.49
C GLN A 477 12.28 31.13 13.01
N THR A 478 11.15 31.84 13.04
CA THR A 478 11.10 33.30 13.33
C THR A 478 9.91 33.73 14.20
N ASP A 479 9.35 32.84 15.03
CA ASP A 479 8.10 33.06 15.78
C ASP A 479 6.85 33.34 14.90
N ALA A 480 6.94 33.15 13.57
CA ALA A 480 5.83 33.39 12.65
C ALA A 480 4.72 32.31 12.73
N ASP A 481 5.00 31.15 13.32
CA ASP A 481 4.03 30.11 13.67
C ASP A 481 4.12 29.76 15.18
N PRO A 482 3.56 30.60 16.06
CA PRO A 482 3.63 30.38 17.50
C PRO A 482 2.84 29.14 17.94
N ALA A 483 1.81 28.72 17.20
CA ALA A 483 1.00 27.55 17.56
C ALA A 483 1.84 26.27 17.47
N ARG A 484 2.53 26.07 16.35
CA ARG A 484 3.48 24.95 16.17
C ARG A 484 4.58 24.98 17.22
N ARG A 485 5.18 26.15 17.46
CA ARG A 485 6.22 26.32 18.47
C ARG A 485 5.73 25.92 19.86
N ILE A 486 4.60 26.45 20.31
CA ILE A 486 4.03 26.16 21.64
C ILE A 486 3.77 24.66 21.80
N GLU A 487 3.34 23.98 20.73
CA GLU A 487 3.09 22.54 20.77
C GLU A 487 4.38 21.73 20.91
N VAL A 488 5.41 22.01 20.09
CA VAL A 488 6.72 21.36 20.19
C VAL A 488 7.37 21.65 21.53
N GLU A 489 7.33 22.91 21.95
CA GLU A 489 8.00 23.37 23.15
C GLU A 489 7.24 22.99 24.43
N GLY A 490 5.94 22.66 24.32
CA GLY A 490 5.06 22.36 25.45
C GLY A 490 4.69 23.57 26.32
N LYS A 491 5.22 24.76 25.98
CA LYS A 491 5.06 26.00 26.74
C LYS A 491 5.21 27.20 25.80
N ASP A 492 4.47 28.28 26.09
CA ASP A 492 4.62 29.54 25.37
C ASP A 492 5.77 30.38 25.96
N GLU A 493 6.91 30.37 25.27
CA GLU A 493 8.09 31.21 25.58
C GLU A 493 8.48 32.07 24.36
N PRO A 494 7.93 33.30 24.24
CA PRO A 494 8.22 34.18 23.13
C PRO A 494 9.61 34.83 23.25
N GLY A 495 10.17 35.32 22.13
CA GLY A 495 11.33 36.20 22.17
C GLY A 495 12.66 35.52 21.95
N PHE A 496 12.76 34.67 20.93
CA PHE A 496 14.03 34.12 20.45
C PHE A 496 14.24 34.46 18.98
N ALA A 497 15.40 35.01 18.65
CA ALA A 497 15.74 35.50 17.31
C ALA A 497 16.58 34.49 16.49
N GLY A 498 16.91 33.34 17.07
CA GLY A 498 17.68 32.29 16.41
C GLY A 498 16.79 31.25 15.72
N LYS A 499 17.42 30.40 14.91
CA LYS A 499 16.78 29.32 14.17
C LYS A 499 16.83 28.03 15.00
N PHE A 500 15.69 27.59 15.54
CA PHE A 500 15.62 26.34 16.31
C PHE A 500 15.50 25.09 15.44
N VAL A 501 14.81 25.20 14.30
CA VAL A 501 14.76 24.13 13.30
C VAL A 501 16.04 24.20 12.47
N PRO A 502 16.96 23.23 12.56
CA PRO A 502 18.18 23.25 11.74
C PRO A 502 17.85 23.25 10.25
N ASP A 503 18.82 23.65 9.42
CA ASP A 503 18.73 23.31 8.00
C ASP A 503 18.72 21.78 7.89
N TYR A 504 17.87 21.25 7.02
CA TYR A 504 17.86 19.83 6.75
C TYR A 504 19.28 19.37 6.39
N ASP A 505 19.77 18.41 7.16
CA ASP A 505 21.05 17.75 6.96
C ASP A 505 20.80 16.25 7.10
N SER A 506 20.98 15.52 6.01
CA SER A 506 20.81 14.07 6.00
C SER A 506 21.91 13.35 6.78
N GLY A 507 22.99 14.04 7.18
CA GLY A 507 24.02 13.51 8.05
C GLY A 507 24.54 12.14 7.59
N GLU A 508 24.33 11.13 8.42
CA GLU A 508 24.74 9.74 8.16
C GLU A 508 23.89 9.03 7.10
N TYR A 509 22.68 9.53 6.84
CA TYR A 509 21.76 9.01 5.84
C TYR A 509 22.04 9.55 4.44
N ALA A 510 22.98 10.48 4.27
CA ALA A 510 23.25 11.15 3.00
C ALA A 510 23.45 10.20 1.82
N ASP A 511 24.22 9.12 2.00
CA ASP A 511 24.42 8.12 0.95
C ASP A 511 23.13 7.35 0.64
N TYR A 512 22.35 6.97 1.67
CA TYR A 512 21.11 6.21 1.50
C TYR A 512 20.00 7.01 0.86
N VAL A 513 19.80 8.26 1.28
CA VAL A 513 18.78 9.14 0.70
C VAL A 513 19.13 9.50 -0.75
N ALA A 514 20.42 9.66 -1.09
CA ALA A 514 20.83 9.89 -2.47
C ALA A 514 20.44 8.72 -3.40
N HIS A 515 20.60 7.47 -2.94
CA HIS A 515 20.14 6.29 -3.68
C HIS A 515 18.59 6.22 -3.76
N ALA A 516 17.89 6.58 -2.69
CA ALA A 516 16.42 6.64 -2.70
C ALA A 516 15.89 7.73 -3.65
N GLU A 517 16.51 8.92 -3.68
CA GLU A 517 16.23 10.01 -4.63
C GLU A 517 16.53 9.59 -6.07
N ALA A 518 17.61 8.82 -6.30
CA ALA A 518 17.89 8.29 -7.62
C ALA A 518 16.79 7.33 -8.08
N ILE A 519 16.31 6.44 -7.20
CA ILE A 519 15.17 5.55 -7.49
C ILE A 519 13.90 6.35 -7.74
N GLU A 520 13.58 7.33 -6.90
CA GLU A 520 12.45 8.23 -7.09
C GLU A 520 12.54 8.97 -8.43
N GLY A 521 13.72 9.44 -8.82
CA GLY A 521 13.95 10.07 -10.11
C GLY A 521 13.67 9.15 -11.31
N GLN A 522 13.77 7.83 -11.13
CA GLN A 522 13.47 6.85 -12.19
C GLN A 522 11.99 6.52 -12.30
N VAL A 523 11.29 6.34 -11.18
CA VAL A 523 9.89 5.84 -11.18
C VAL A 523 8.84 6.88 -10.77
N GLY A 524 9.27 8.03 -10.26
CA GLY A 524 8.43 9.09 -9.72
C GLY A 524 8.06 8.90 -8.24
N SER A 525 7.68 10.02 -7.59
CA SER A 525 7.30 10.06 -6.17
C SER A 525 6.10 9.17 -5.85
N ASP A 526 5.11 9.09 -6.73
CA ASP A 526 3.90 8.30 -6.49
C ASP A 526 4.23 6.80 -6.41
N ALA A 527 5.14 6.30 -7.25
CA ALA A 527 5.60 4.92 -7.23
C ALA A 527 6.34 4.58 -5.91
N VAL A 528 7.19 5.50 -5.45
CA VAL A 528 7.93 5.35 -4.19
C VAL A 528 6.99 5.40 -2.98
N ARG A 529 6.00 6.30 -2.97
CA ARG A 529 4.97 6.39 -1.92
C ARG A 529 4.05 5.18 -1.93
N ALA A 530 3.59 4.72 -3.09
CA ALA A 530 2.77 3.52 -3.21
C ALA A 530 3.52 2.27 -2.75
N ALA A 531 4.82 2.17 -3.06
CA ALA A 531 5.64 1.09 -2.53
C ALA A 531 5.74 1.14 -1.00
N PHE A 532 6.08 2.30 -0.42
CA PHE A 532 6.34 2.42 1.01
C PHE A 532 5.07 2.37 1.89
N PHE A 533 4.05 3.18 1.57
CA PHE A 533 2.85 3.34 2.39
C PHE A 533 1.74 2.33 2.07
N LEU A 534 1.59 1.96 0.79
CA LEU A 534 0.53 1.06 0.32
C LEU A 534 1.02 -0.38 0.06
N GLY A 535 2.33 -0.60 -0.03
CA GLY A 535 2.93 -1.93 -0.18
C GLY A 535 3.09 -2.42 -1.62
N HIS A 536 2.83 -1.58 -2.62
CA HIS A 536 2.97 -1.92 -4.04
C HIS A 536 4.43 -1.84 -4.50
N VAL A 537 5.26 -2.74 -3.97
CA VAL A 537 6.70 -2.81 -4.26
C VAL A 537 7.01 -3.12 -5.74
N GLU A 538 6.03 -3.61 -6.50
CA GLU A 538 6.14 -3.80 -7.94
C GLU A 538 6.38 -2.49 -8.72
N HIS A 539 5.95 -1.34 -8.20
CA HIS A 539 6.20 -0.03 -8.82
C HIS A 539 7.67 0.38 -8.73
N ILE A 540 8.42 -0.17 -7.77
CA ILE A 540 9.88 -0.05 -7.68
C ILE A 540 10.59 -1.32 -8.18
N GLY A 541 9.92 -2.13 -9.01
CA GLY A 541 10.54 -3.26 -9.71
C GLY A 541 10.75 -4.51 -8.86
N LEU A 542 10.19 -4.58 -7.66
CA LEU A 542 10.38 -5.69 -6.73
C LEU A 542 9.17 -6.64 -6.72
N LYS A 543 9.43 -7.92 -6.49
CA LYS A 543 8.42 -8.89 -6.09
C LYS A 543 8.13 -8.72 -4.58
N PRO A 544 6.99 -9.23 -4.08
CA PRO A 544 6.68 -9.19 -2.63
C PRO A 544 7.73 -9.87 -1.74
N ASN A 545 8.48 -10.81 -2.31
CA ASN A 545 9.58 -11.48 -1.61
C ASN A 545 10.90 -10.71 -1.69
N GLY A 546 10.94 -9.50 -2.25
CA GLY A 546 12.15 -8.67 -2.38
C GLY A 546 13.12 -9.06 -3.49
N ASP A 547 12.75 -9.99 -4.38
CA ASP A 547 13.57 -10.25 -5.59
C ASP A 547 13.20 -9.24 -6.69
N MET A 548 14.18 -8.82 -7.50
CA MET A 548 13.88 -8.00 -8.69
C MET A 548 12.98 -8.77 -9.67
N ILE A 549 12.04 -8.06 -10.29
CA ILE A 549 11.23 -8.62 -11.36
C ILE A 549 12.07 -8.69 -12.63
N ASP A 550 12.21 -9.87 -13.24
CA ASP A 550 12.72 -9.99 -14.61
C ASP A 550 11.53 -9.90 -15.59
N PRO A 551 11.36 -8.81 -16.36
CA PRO A 551 10.25 -8.64 -17.31
C PRO A 551 10.20 -9.71 -18.41
N SER A 552 11.30 -10.40 -18.67
CA SER A 552 11.36 -11.50 -19.64
C SER A 552 10.91 -12.84 -19.06
N ALA A 553 10.83 -12.95 -17.73
CA ALA A 553 10.45 -14.18 -17.06
C ALA A 553 8.96 -14.50 -17.24
N PRO A 554 8.57 -15.79 -17.33
CA PRO A 554 7.17 -16.18 -17.54
C PRO A 554 6.20 -15.71 -16.45
N ASP A 555 6.70 -15.44 -15.24
CA ASP A 555 5.94 -14.98 -14.09
C ASP A 555 5.86 -13.44 -13.99
N ALA A 556 6.57 -12.67 -14.81
CA ALA A 556 6.57 -11.20 -14.76
C ALA A 556 5.17 -10.59 -14.86
N LYS A 557 4.31 -11.17 -15.71
CA LYS A 557 2.89 -10.82 -15.89
C LYS A 557 2.02 -10.94 -14.63
N LYS A 558 2.55 -11.54 -13.55
CA LYS A 558 1.89 -11.58 -12.24
C LYS A 558 2.09 -10.28 -11.47
N PHE A 559 3.08 -9.47 -11.82
CA PHE A 559 3.50 -8.29 -11.05
C PHE A 559 3.48 -7.02 -11.90
N LEU A 560 3.89 -7.09 -13.16
CA LEU A 560 3.89 -5.95 -14.08
C LEU A 560 2.55 -5.87 -14.79
N ALA A 561 1.88 -4.72 -14.66
CA ALA A 561 0.59 -4.48 -15.28
C ALA A 561 0.74 -4.53 -16.81
N PRO A 562 -0.13 -5.26 -17.52
CA PRO A 562 -0.09 -5.30 -18.97
C PRO A 562 -0.57 -3.96 -19.54
N GLU A 563 0.13 -3.44 -20.56
CA GLU A 563 -0.26 -2.22 -21.28
C GLU A 563 -1.69 -2.30 -21.85
N LYS A 564 -2.16 -3.50 -22.17
CA LYS A 564 -3.49 -3.77 -22.68
C LYS A 564 -4.40 -4.35 -21.61
N VAL A 565 -5.57 -3.75 -21.47
CA VAL A 565 -6.63 -4.20 -20.58
C VAL A 565 -7.47 -5.25 -21.28
N LYS A 566 -7.68 -6.40 -20.63
CA LYS A 566 -8.58 -7.43 -21.16
C LYS A 566 -10.02 -6.99 -20.98
N ILE A 567 -10.76 -6.93 -22.09
CA ILE A 567 -12.16 -6.55 -22.07
C ILE A 567 -13.02 -7.79 -21.78
N PRO A 568 -13.94 -7.74 -20.79
CA PRO A 568 -14.81 -8.88 -20.50
C PRO A 568 -15.54 -9.37 -21.74
N THR A 569 -15.68 -10.68 -21.88
CA THR A 569 -16.32 -11.28 -23.07
C THR A 569 -17.79 -10.91 -23.23
N THR A 570 -18.42 -10.32 -22.22
CA THR A 570 -19.80 -9.80 -22.27
C THR A 570 -19.89 -8.43 -22.96
N VAL A 571 -18.79 -7.68 -23.04
CA VAL A 571 -18.71 -6.35 -23.66
C VAL A 571 -18.48 -6.51 -25.15
N ARG A 572 -19.28 -5.83 -25.99
CA ARG A 572 -19.29 -6.12 -27.44
C ARG A 572 -18.99 -4.92 -28.34
N SER A 573 -18.90 -3.70 -27.83
CA SER A 573 -18.67 -2.49 -28.66
C SER A 573 -17.69 -1.54 -28.00
N VAL A 574 -17.11 -0.62 -28.78
CA VAL A 574 -16.26 0.47 -28.28
C VAL A 574 -17.02 1.37 -27.31
N GLY A 575 -18.26 1.73 -27.64
CA GLY A 575 -19.11 2.51 -26.74
C GLY A 575 -19.38 1.83 -25.40
N ALA A 576 -19.55 0.50 -25.39
CA ALA A 576 -19.66 -0.23 -24.13
C ALA A 576 -18.35 -0.21 -23.32
N VAL A 577 -17.18 -0.24 -23.96
CA VAL A 577 -15.89 -0.03 -23.26
C VAL A 577 -15.82 1.38 -22.67
N SER A 578 -16.19 2.39 -23.46
CA SER A 578 -16.21 3.79 -23.04
C SER A 578 -17.11 4.02 -21.82
N ILE A 579 -18.30 3.42 -21.79
CA ILE A 579 -19.21 3.50 -20.63
C ILE A 579 -18.60 2.86 -19.38
N LEU A 580 -17.95 1.70 -19.53
CA LEU A 580 -17.38 0.98 -18.39
C LEU A 580 -16.19 1.73 -17.79
N THR A 581 -15.34 2.30 -18.65
CA THR A 581 -14.08 2.87 -18.24
C THR A 581 -14.08 4.38 -18.12
N GLY A 582 -15.06 5.09 -18.68
CA GLY A 582 -15.06 6.55 -18.78
C GLY A 582 -14.15 7.11 -19.89
N ALA A 583 -13.36 6.26 -20.57
CA ALA A 583 -12.45 6.71 -21.62
C ALA A 583 -13.22 7.09 -22.89
N PRO A 584 -12.92 8.23 -23.55
CA PRO A 584 -13.62 8.63 -24.77
C PRO A 584 -13.47 7.60 -25.90
N GLU A 585 -14.56 7.28 -26.60
CA GLU A 585 -14.52 6.33 -27.73
C GLU A 585 -13.47 6.71 -28.79
N THR A 586 -13.32 8.00 -29.07
CA THR A 586 -12.33 8.53 -30.04
C THR A 586 -10.90 8.18 -29.65
N ASP A 587 -10.61 8.18 -28.35
CA ASP A 587 -9.27 7.96 -27.84
C ASP A 587 -8.96 6.46 -27.82
N ILE A 588 -9.96 5.64 -27.45
CA ILE A 588 -9.89 4.18 -27.55
C ILE A 588 -9.62 3.75 -29.01
N VAL A 589 -10.35 4.31 -29.99
CA VAL A 589 -10.16 3.95 -31.40
C VAL A 589 -8.80 4.41 -31.90
N THR A 590 -8.38 5.63 -31.53
CA THR A 590 -7.06 6.18 -31.89
C THR A 590 -5.92 5.31 -31.36
N ALA A 591 -6.01 4.86 -30.10
CA ALA A 591 -5.00 4.05 -29.44
C ALA A 591 -4.93 2.61 -29.98
N ASN A 592 -5.95 2.13 -30.68
CA ASN A 592 -6.03 0.75 -31.19
C ASN A 592 -6.25 0.71 -32.71
N PRO A 593 -5.17 0.82 -33.52
CA PRO A 593 -5.27 0.74 -34.97
C PRO A 593 -5.98 -0.54 -35.44
N GLY A 594 -7.03 -0.39 -36.25
CA GLY A 594 -7.85 -1.49 -36.76
C GLY A 594 -9.08 -1.84 -35.92
N LEU A 595 -9.30 -1.15 -34.80
CA LEU A 595 -10.56 -1.24 -34.06
C LEU A 595 -11.69 -0.56 -34.85
N PRO A 596 -12.84 -1.22 -35.06
CA PRO A 596 -13.97 -0.58 -35.73
C PRO A 596 -14.55 0.52 -34.83
N ALA A 597 -14.67 1.74 -35.34
CA ALA A 597 -15.30 2.85 -34.61
C ALA A 597 -16.78 2.59 -34.30
N THR A 598 -17.44 1.76 -35.11
CA THR A 598 -18.83 1.29 -34.88
C THR A 598 -18.90 -0.21 -35.20
N GLY A 599 -19.57 -0.99 -34.35
CA GLY A 599 -19.74 -2.43 -34.55
C GLY A 599 -19.14 -3.30 -33.42
N THR A 600 -19.00 -4.59 -33.68
CA THR A 600 -18.55 -5.58 -32.67
C THR A 600 -17.05 -5.53 -32.44
N LEU A 601 -16.62 -5.61 -31.18
CA LEU A 601 -15.22 -5.74 -30.80
C LEU A 601 -14.60 -7.00 -31.43
N PRO A 602 -13.34 -6.91 -31.89
CA PRO A 602 -12.63 -8.09 -32.38
C PRO A 602 -12.36 -9.06 -31.22
N ALA A 603 -12.28 -10.37 -31.52
CA ALA A 603 -11.98 -11.39 -30.51
C ALA A 603 -10.65 -11.16 -29.77
N SER A 604 -9.70 -10.43 -30.37
CA SER A 604 -8.46 -10.00 -29.75
C SER A 604 -8.67 -9.07 -28.54
N ALA A 605 -9.74 -8.27 -28.51
CA ALA A 605 -10.07 -7.42 -27.37
C ALA A 605 -10.29 -8.22 -26.07
N HIS A 606 -10.74 -9.48 -26.20
CA HIS A 606 -11.00 -10.37 -25.07
C HIS A 606 -9.82 -11.25 -24.69
N THR A 607 -8.87 -11.47 -25.61
CA THR A 607 -7.73 -12.37 -25.39
C THR A 607 -6.45 -11.59 -25.11
N THR A 608 -6.09 -10.68 -25.99
CA THR A 608 -4.89 -9.84 -25.91
C THR A 608 -5.15 -8.45 -25.31
N GLY A 609 -6.41 -8.04 -25.21
CA GLY A 609 -6.82 -6.76 -24.64
C GLY A 609 -6.78 -5.57 -25.61
N LEU A 610 -7.16 -4.40 -25.11
CA LEU A 610 -7.14 -3.09 -25.77
C LEU A 610 -6.32 -2.09 -24.94
N ILE A 611 -5.74 -1.09 -25.61
CA ILE A 611 -5.22 0.09 -24.93
C ILE A 611 -6.43 0.99 -24.62
N VAL A 612 -6.67 1.32 -23.36
CA VAL A 612 -7.77 2.19 -22.96
C VAL A 612 -7.16 3.41 -22.26
N PRO A 613 -6.99 4.54 -22.97
CA PRO A 613 -6.35 5.73 -22.41
C PRO A 613 -7.02 6.22 -21.12
N GLY A 614 -6.20 6.66 -20.16
CA GLY A 614 -6.65 7.16 -18.85
C GLY A 614 -7.06 6.07 -17.85
N THR A 615 -6.98 4.79 -18.21
CA THR A 615 -7.22 3.69 -17.28
C THR A 615 -5.92 3.08 -16.80
N THR A 616 -5.94 2.47 -15.62
CA THR A 616 -4.82 1.67 -15.11
C THR A 616 -5.31 0.31 -14.58
N GLN A 617 -4.39 -0.55 -14.18
CA GLN A 617 -4.71 -1.82 -13.55
C GLN A 617 -4.03 -1.89 -12.19
N HIS A 618 -4.83 -2.15 -11.16
CA HIS A 618 -4.38 -2.35 -9.81
C HIS A 618 -4.24 -3.84 -9.52
N ARG A 619 -3.13 -4.22 -8.89
CA ARG A 619 -2.89 -5.60 -8.47
C ARG A 619 -3.22 -5.76 -6.99
N THR A 620 -4.28 -6.50 -6.71
CA THR A 620 -4.74 -6.74 -5.33
C THR A 620 -3.62 -7.36 -4.47
N LEU A 621 -3.34 -6.72 -3.35
CA LEU A 621 -2.39 -7.13 -2.34
C LEU A 621 -3.04 -8.01 -1.26
N GLU A 622 -2.18 -8.75 -0.59
CA GLU A 622 -2.50 -9.55 0.59
C GLU A 622 -1.48 -9.21 1.68
N VAL A 623 -1.96 -9.05 2.91
CA VAL A 623 -1.15 -8.75 4.08
C VAL A 623 -1.41 -9.80 5.14
N SER A 624 -0.35 -10.27 5.79
CA SER A 624 -0.45 -11.18 6.92
C SER A 624 0.25 -10.63 8.15
N ASP A 625 -0.31 -10.88 9.33
CA ASP A 625 0.35 -10.57 10.60
C ASP A 625 1.16 -11.76 11.15
N ARG A 626 1.88 -11.55 12.26
CA ARG A 626 2.69 -12.59 12.92
C ARG A 626 1.86 -13.76 13.47
N ALA A 627 0.57 -13.56 13.70
CA ALA A 627 -0.35 -14.61 14.13
C ALA A 627 -0.90 -15.43 12.95
N GLY A 628 -0.57 -15.06 11.71
CA GLY A 628 -1.06 -15.69 10.50
C GLY A 628 -2.47 -15.24 10.10
N ASN A 629 -2.97 -14.14 10.66
CA ASN A 629 -4.19 -13.53 10.14
C ASN A 629 -3.87 -12.86 8.82
N THR A 630 -4.71 -13.07 7.82
CA THR A 630 -4.49 -12.58 6.46
C THR A 630 -5.67 -11.75 6.00
N VAL A 631 -5.40 -10.61 5.38
CA VAL A 631 -6.38 -9.69 4.78
C VAL A 631 -5.97 -9.44 3.33
N VAL A 632 -6.97 -9.31 2.47
CA VAL A 632 -6.84 -8.99 1.04
C VAL A 632 -7.52 -7.66 0.81
N GLU A 633 -6.98 -6.83 -0.07
CA GLU A 633 -7.63 -5.58 -0.45
C GLU A 633 -9.06 -5.81 -0.92
N THR A 634 -9.95 -4.92 -0.48
CA THR A 634 -11.33 -4.84 -0.93
C THR A 634 -11.46 -3.82 -2.06
N LYS A 635 -12.58 -3.83 -2.77
CA LYS A 635 -12.87 -2.77 -3.76
C LYS A 635 -12.90 -1.39 -3.12
N ALA A 636 -13.31 -1.29 -1.85
CA ALA A 636 -13.35 -0.02 -1.13
C ALA A 636 -11.93 0.51 -0.88
N ASP A 637 -10.99 -0.36 -0.51
CA ASP A 637 -9.57 0.01 -0.33
C ASP A 637 -9.00 0.51 -1.66
N ILE A 638 -9.19 -0.25 -2.74
CA ILE A 638 -8.73 0.11 -4.10
C ILE A 638 -9.35 1.43 -4.56
N ALA A 639 -10.65 1.63 -4.30
CA ALA A 639 -11.35 2.85 -4.65
C ALA A 639 -10.75 4.08 -3.96
N VAL A 640 -10.42 3.98 -2.67
CA VAL A 640 -9.77 5.05 -1.90
C VAL A 640 -8.36 5.31 -2.42
N GLN A 641 -7.57 4.27 -2.67
CA GLN A 641 -6.19 4.42 -3.18
C GLN A 641 -6.13 5.13 -4.54
N HIS A 642 -7.10 4.85 -5.41
CA HIS A 642 -7.14 5.42 -6.75
C HIS A 642 -7.97 6.68 -6.82
N GLY A 643 -8.62 7.15 -5.76
CA GLY A 643 -9.51 8.31 -5.90
C GLY A 643 -10.67 8.05 -6.88
N VAL A 644 -11.20 6.82 -6.92
CA VAL A 644 -12.42 6.45 -7.67
C VAL A 644 -13.54 6.02 -6.72
N SER A 645 -14.77 5.97 -7.20
CA SER A 645 -15.86 5.36 -6.41
C SER A 645 -15.80 3.84 -6.48
N GLU A 646 -16.21 3.14 -5.41
CA GLU A 646 -16.36 1.68 -5.44
C GLU A 646 -17.34 1.26 -6.57
N HIS A 647 -18.35 2.07 -6.85
CA HIS A 647 -19.28 1.84 -7.95
C HIS A 647 -18.58 1.90 -9.32
N SER A 648 -17.64 2.83 -9.51
CA SER A 648 -16.81 2.91 -10.72
C SER A 648 -15.94 1.66 -10.88
N ILE A 649 -15.36 1.14 -9.79
CA ILE A 649 -14.61 -0.14 -9.81
C ILE A 649 -15.53 -1.30 -10.20
N GLN A 650 -16.71 -1.41 -9.59
CA GLN A 650 -17.69 -2.47 -9.90
C GLN A 650 -18.16 -2.41 -11.35
N ARG A 651 -18.41 -1.19 -11.87
CA ARG A 651 -18.77 -0.95 -13.27
C ARG A 651 -17.66 -1.43 -14.19
N ALA A 652 -16.41 -1.01 -13.97
CA ALA A 652 -15.28 -1.39 -14.78
C ALA A 652 -14.95 -2.90 -14.70
N ASN A 653 -15.32 -3.55 -13.59
CA ASN A 653 -15.04 -4.96 -13.31
C ASN A 653 -16.32 -5.75 -12.98
N PRO A 654 -17.14 -6.11 -13.98
CA PRO A 654 -18.45 -6.75 -13.75
C PRO A 654 -18.39 -8.06 -12.97
N ASP A 655 -17.26 -8.78 -13.01
CA ASP A 655 -17.04 -10.02 -12.27
C ASP A 655 -16.92 -9.78 -10.74
N LEU A 656 -16.64 -8.54 -10.31
CA LEU A 656 -16.55 -8.13 -8.90
C LEU A 656 -17.86 -7.55 -8.34
N ASN A 657 -18.97 -7.58 -9.09
CA ASN A 657 -20.27 -7.01 -8.66
C ASN A 657 -20.81 -7.58 -7.33
N HIS A 658 -20.49 -8.83 -7.00
CA HIS A 658 -21.02 -9.51 -5.81
C HIS A 658 -19.93 -10.16 -4.94
N GLY A 659 -18.66 -9.83 -5.19
CA GLY A 659 -17.52 -10.38 -4.46
C GLY A 659 -16.42 -9.34 -4.28
N GLU A 660 -15.42 -9.72 -3.50
CA GLU A 660 -14.16 -8.99 -3.38
C GLU A 660 -13.10 -9.62 -4.30
N PRO A 661 -12.11 -8.82 -4.73
CA PRO A 661 -11.01 -9.36 -5.52
C PRO A 661 -10.21 -10.40 -4.73
N ARG A 662 -9.58 -11.32 -5.46
CA ARG A 662 -8.71 -12.36 -4.89
C ARG A 662 -7.27 -11.86 -4.76
N PRO A 663 -6.45 -12.49 -3.89
CA PRO A 663 -5.03 -12.19 -3.81
C PRO A 663 -4.35 -12.22 -5.18
N GLY A 664 -3.68 -11.12 -5.56
CA GLY A 664 -2.98 -10.98 -6.84
C GLY A 664 -3.88 -10.92 -8.07
N GLU A 665 -5.19 -10.70 -7.90
CA GLU A 665 -6.12 -10.42 -9.00
C GLU A 665 -5.89 -9.00 -9.53
N TRP A 666 -5.97 -8.84 -10.85
CA TRP A 666 -5.89 -7.54 -11.52
C TRP A 666 -7.28 -6.92 -11.60
N VAL A 667 -7.41 -5.70 -11.08
CA VAL A 667 -8.63 -4.89 -11.07
C VAL A 667 -8.42 -3.71 -12.01
N LEU A 668 -9.32 -3.52 -12.97
CA LEU A 668 -9.31 -2.37 -13.86
C LEU A 668 -9.74 -1.12 -13.09
N ILE A 669 -8.94 -0.07 -13.16
CA ILE A 669 -9.27 1.23 -12.61
C ILE A 669 -9.77 2.10 -13.78
N PRO A 670 -11.03 2.56 -13.75
CA PRO A 670 -11.57 3.44 -14.79
C PRO A 670 -10.92 4.82 -14.74
N VAL A 671 -11.11 5.60 -15.81
CA VAL A 671 -10.66 6.99 -15.90
C VAL A 671 -11.28 7.83 -14.79
N HIS A 672 -10.44 8.62 -14.13
CA HIS A 672 -10.76 9.73 -13.24
C HIS A 672 -10.02 10.99 -13.69
#